data_AF-A0A078A9Y1-F1
#
_entry.id   AF-A0A078A9Y1-F1
#
_cell.length_a   1.000
_cell.length_b   1.000
_cell.length_c   1.000
_cell.angle_alpha   90.00
_cell.angle_beta   90.00
_cell.angle_gamma   90.00
#
_symmetry.space_group_name_H-M   'P 1'
#
loop_
_entity.id
_entity.type
_entity.pdbx_description
1 polymer ?
#
loop_
_entity_poly.entity_id
_entity_poly.type
_entity_poly.pdbx_seq_one_letter_code
_entity_poly.pdbx_strand_id
1 'polypeptide(L)'
;MFETVFYHFKHEKISTEMELLEIFLKISKYNHIISSYFRLVEIKDRLTSRMDKQKYAFLQNMIIQSYLAVEKKHDLYDAEKTLQIEQDMVQYKLSIIQTTLQVQRFWLNLSSKNISLEELMDQGDKIVQSYLIYQQRYEQLIRQQPDLAEAVLYHLQFCQNVMNFEQESLHANILYKKIQEKRKIVFQNLYNNQKNYAIVIVTNKNGKKNQVVMVNKIFEDAAGVQAHQVIDKNINNFMPIMVAINHDRLIDHYLKSYNGSPYNRVYERVWLKKPDESILPVRAQLITCVSQTHGLLLVVFVEIAPPIEFKNMLYQSTTPYFLISDEHGFIYNSTPNFVEKFFKTKDSFIQDYRFKISDIFPFINNFTDEELDTSVETRMNKYFFNTMIDQQKFLDIKLKVINYNFKLGIKVKELIFVESLKTVINFDTLSNQSASNNELSDQYKNNAELYESNEGTNFEYSGGSQSSQSSNDVLFKSLVQKKNELDINQLPTTFLNLKRGVFIFFFLMISNLIALLTVTLVSNFQYIKDEESIKNTMYLNREFSNLRLSFRLLIIISQRGNNTAFLDYQDIINHLNDFQQQIQTFQNRLQQDEHSKGTDLYKFINDRELILEELQLDGNFTTTQVTLNTGFQQFISKIVPILQKNETQLVQIFKNFFIMTQMPNKTQTERDAWFVIQNGNHNLWNYLQQLSDLYIEMGQS
;
A
#
# COMPACT_ATOMS: atom_id res chain seq x y z
N MET A 1 30.41 -7.01 -41.37
CA MET A 1 29.04 -7.09 -41.95
C MET A 1 28.07 -6.16 -41.21
N PHE A 2 27.80 -6.36 -39.91
CA PHE A 2 26.89 -5.47 -39.15
C PHE A 2 27.43 -4.04 -38.99
N GLU A 3 28.73 -3.84 -38.75
CA GLU A 3 29.33 -2.49 -38.72
C GLU A 3 29.24 -1.77 -40.06
N THR A 4 29.34 -2.50 -41.17
CA THR A 4 29.12 -1.99 -42.53
C THR A 4 27.66 -1.57 -42.73
N VAL A 5 26.71 -2.34 -42.19
CA VAL A 5 25.28 -2.01 -42.19
C VAL A 5 24.99 -0.76 -41.33
N PHE A 6 25.60 -0.64 -40.13
CA PHE A 6 25.51 0.57 -39.30
C PHE A 6 26.20 1.80 -39.91
N TYR A 7 27.23 1.61 -40.73
CA TYR A 7 27.87 2.68 -41.49
C TYR A 7 26.92 3.25 -42.56
N HIS A 8 26.24 2.40 -43.33
CA HIS A 8 25.22 2.84 -44.28
C HIS A 8 24.01 3.50 -43.58
N PHE A 9 23.61 3.04 -42.39
CA PHE A 9 22.55 3.69 -41.60
C PHE A 9 22.87 5.13 -41.17
N LYS A 10 24.16 5.50 -41.03
CA LYS A 10 24.56 6.87 -40.63
C LYS A 10 24.71 7.83 -41.81
N HIS A 11 24.88 7.33 -43.04
CA HIS A 11 25.32 8.14 -44.18
C HIS A 11 24.31 8.24 -45.34
N GLU A 12 23.28 7.39 -45.41
CA GLU A 12 22.22 7.46 -46.45
C GLU A 12 20.91 8.04 -45.90
N LYS A 13 20.06 8.63 -46.76
CA LYS A 13 18.70 9.08 -46.40
C LYS A 13 17.90 7.87 -45.90
N ILE A 14 17.75 7.75 -44.59
CA ILE A 14 17.21 6.55 -43.94
C ILE A 14 15.72 6.43 -44.28
N SER A 15 15.34 5.35 -44.97
CA SER A 15 13.92 4.96 -45.07
C SER A 15 13.43 4.46 -43.71
N THR A 16 12.14 4.63 -43.41
CA THR A 16 11.51 4.13 -42.17
C THR A 16 11.76 2.63 -41.95
N GLU A 17 11.86 1.84 -43.03
CA GLU A 17 12.17 0.41 -42.95
C GLU A 17 13.61 0.14 -42.46
N MET A 18 14.57 0.95 -42.87
CA MET A 18 15.96 0.83 -42.41
C MET A 18 16.09 1.23 -40.94
N GLU A 19 15.32 2.24 -40.46
CA GLU A 19 15.27 2.60 -39.03
C GLU A 19 14.71 1.45 -38.16
N LEU A 20 13.64 0.80 -38.62
CA LEU A 20 13.04 -0.35 -37.94
C LEU A 20 13.98 -1.57 -37.91
N LEU A 21 14.72 -1.81 -38.99
CA LEU A 21 15.74 -2.87 -39.06
C LEU A 21 16.91 -2.58 -38.11
N GLU A 22 17.35 -1.32 -38.01
CA GLU A 22 18.41 -0.93 -37.07
C GLU A 22 17.97 -1.19 -35.62
N ILE A 23 16.73 -0.83 -35.27
CA ILE A 23 16.13 -1.12 -33.95
C ILE A 23 16.12 -2.62 -33.69
N PHE A 24 15.65 -3.43 -34.65
CA PHE A 24 15.63 -4.89 -34.53
C PHE A 24 17.01 -5.48 -34.23
N LEU A 25 18.04 -5.06 -34.96
CA LEU A 25 19.41 -5.54 -34.77
C LEU A 25 19.99 -5.11 -33.41
N LYS A 26 19.74 -3.87 -32.99
CA LYS A 26 20.18 -3.35 -31.69
C LYS A 26 19.60 -4.13 -30.51
N ILE A 27 18.34 -4.56 -30.59
CA ILE A 27 17.72 -5.36 -29.54
C ILE A 27 18.23 -6.81 -29.60
N SER A 28 18.16 -7.45 -30.77
CA SER A 28 18.42 -8.90 -30.91
C SER A 28 19.89 -9.30 -30.75
N LYS A 29 20.84 -8.42 -31.07
CA LYS A 29 22.28 -8.72 -31.02
C LYS A 29 23.04 -7.95 -29.96
N TYR A 30 22.65 -6.71 -29.68
CA TYR A 30 23.42 -5.81 -28.81
C TYR A 30 22.77 -5.55 -27.46
N ASN A 31 21.54 -6.02 -27.20
CA ASN A 31 20.79 -5.76 -25.98
C ASN A 31 20.64 -4.25 -25.65
N HIS A 32 20.63 -3.38 -26.66
CA HIS A 32 20.45 -1.94 -26.48
C HIS A 32 18.95 -1.61 -26.29
N ILE A 33 18.34 -2.07 -25.20
CA ILE A 33 16.90 -2.04 -24.97
C ILE A 33 16.37 -0.59 -24.89
N ILE A 34 16.95 0.22 -24.01
CA ILE A 34 16.45 1.58 -23.69
C ILE A 34 16.57 2.54 -24.89
N SER A 35 17.74 2.62 -25.53
CA SER A 35 17.92 3.51 -26.69
C SER A 35 17.14 3.07 -27.92
N SER A 36 16.95 1.75 -28.10
CA SER A 36 16.10 1.22 -29.17
C SER A 36 14.63 1.55 -28.95
N TYR A 37 14.14 1.47 -27.71
CA TYR A 37 12.77 1.88 -27.36
C TYR A 37 12.56 3.38 -27.59
N PHE A 38 13.49 4.21 -27.11
CA PHE A 38 13.42 5.66 -27.30
C PHE A 38 13.35 6.03 -28.78
N ARG A 39 14.19 5.40 -29.62
CA ARG A 39 14.17 5.62 -31.07
C ARG A 39 12.89 5.09 -31.73
N LEU A 40 12.37 3.94 -31.27
CA LEU A 40 11.11 3.39 -31.76
C LEU A 40 9.94 4.36 -31.50
N VAL A 41 9.93 5.00 -30.34
CA VAL A 41 8.94 6.00 -29.94
C VAL A 41 9.05 7.27 -30.82
N GLU A 42 10.27 7.78 -31.06
CA GLU A 42 10.52 8.95 -31.93
C GLU A 42 9.98 8.76 -33.37
N ILE A 43 10.06 7.54 -33.93
CA ILE A 43 9.63 7.28 -35.30
C ILE A 43 8.13 6.94 -35.43
N LYS A 44 7.43 6.69 -34.32
CA LYS A 44 6.02 6.25 -34.29
C LYS A 44 5.10 7.11 -35.15
N ASP A 45 5.26 8.43 -35.08
CA ASP A 45 4.38 9.38 -35.78
C ASP A 45 4.60 9.38 -37.30
N ARG A 46 5.73 8.81 -37.77
CA ARG A 46 6.05 8.62 -39.19
C ARG A 46 5.49 7.31 -39.75
N LEU A 47 5.04 6.39 -38.89
CA LEU A 47 4.56 5.05 -39.26
C LEU A 47 3.05 5.07 -39.50
N THR A 48 2.63 5.47 -40.71
CA THR A 48 1.21 5.62 -41.04
C THR A 48 0.57 4.35 -41.60
N SER A 49 1.34 3.48 -42.26
CA SER A 49 0.81 2.28 -42.92
C SER A 49 0.41 1.18 -41.92
N ARG A 50 -0.52 0.31 -42.33
CA ARG A 50 -0.94 -0.85 -41.53
C ARG A 50 0.21 -1.80 -41.24
N MET A 51 1.08 -2.03 -42.22
CA MET A 51 2.25 -2.90 -42.07
C MET A 51 3.27 -2.30 -41.10
N ASP A 52 3.47 -0.97 -41.14
CA ASP A 52 4.40 -0.30 -40.22
C ASP A 52 3.89 -0.32 -38.78
N LYS A 53 2.58 -0.18 -38.57
CA LYS A 53 1.95 -0.35 -37.25
C LYS A 53 2.17 -1.76 -36.69
N GLN A 54 2.11 -2.79 -37.54
CA GLN A 54 2.40 -4.17 -37.14
C GLN A 54 3.88 -4.36 -36.80
N LYS A 55 4.79 -3.84 -37.64
CA LYS A 55 6.24 -3.86 -37.37
C LYS A 55 6.58 -3.15 -36.05
N TYR A 56 5.96 -1.99 -35.81
CA TYR A 56 6.09 -1.23 -34.56
C TYR A 56 5.63 -2.06 -33.35
N ALA A 57 4.42 -2.63 -33.41
CA ALA A 57 3.87 -3.43 -32.31
C ALA A 57 4.73 -4.68 -32.02
N PHE A 58 5.24 -5.32 -33.08
CA PHE A 58 6.16 -6.45 -32.95
C PHE A 58 7.46 -6.04 -32.23
N LEU A 59 8.12 -4.96 -32.69
CA LEU A 59 9.35 -4.47 -32.05
C LEU A 59 9.10 -4.02 -30.62
N GLN A 60 7.99 -3.32 -30.35
CA GLN A 60 7.62 -2.92 -28.99
C GLN A 60 7.49 -4.12 -28.06
N ASN A 61 6.76 -5.16 -28.49
CA ASN A 61 6.60 -6.39 -27.71
C ASN A 61 7.95 -7.10 -27.50
N MET A 62 8.79 -7.17 -28.54
CA MET A 62 10.12 -7.77 -28.43
C MET A 62 11.00 -7.02 -27.42
N ILE A 63 10.96 -5.67 -27.40
CA ILE A 63 11.69 -4.86 -26.43
C ILE A 63 11.20 -5.14 -25.01
N ILE A 64 9.88 -5.13 -24.78
CA ILE A 64 9.28 -5.38 -23.45
C ILE A 64 9.70 -6.77 -22.94
N GLN A 65 9.60 -7.80 -23.77
CA GLN A 65 10.00 -9.16 -23.40
C GLN A 65 11.50 -9.25 -23.08
N SER A 66 12.34 -8.60 -23.88
CA SER A 66 13.79 -8.53 -23.62
C SER A 66 14.10 -7.79 -22.32
N TYR A 67 13.35 -6.75 -21.98
CA TYR A 67 13.49 -5.99 -20.73
C TYR A 67 13.11 -6.85 -19.52
N LEU A 68 11.95 -7.50 -19.54
CA LEU A 68 11.48 -8.38 -18.46
C LEU A 68 12.46 -9.54 -18.17
N ALA A 69 13.12 -10.05 -19.21
CA ALA A 69 14.15 -11.09 -19.05
C ALA A 69 15.42 -10.59 -18.35
N VAL A 70 15.76 -9.31 -18.50
CA VAL A 70 16.91 -8.65 -17.85
C VAL A 70 16.56 -8.15 -16.45
N GLU A 71 15.35 -7.62 -16.25
CA GLU A 71 14.87 -7.05 -14.98
C GLU A 71 14.79 -8.07 -13.85
N LYS A 72 14.51 -9.35 -14.14
CA LYS A 72 14.53 -10.45 -13.14
C LYS A 72 15.87 -10.60 -12.39
N LYS A 73 16.92 -9.86 -12.75
CA LYS A 73 18.22 -9.80 -12.05
C LYS A 73 18.39 -8.58 -11.14
N HIS A 74 17.41 -7.66 -11.11
CA HIS A 74 17.46 -6.41 -10.36
C HIS A 74 16.35 -6.38 -9.29
N ASP A 75 16.63 -6.92 -8.10
CA ASP A 75 15.69 -7.09 -6.98
C ASP A 75 15.22 -5.79 -6.29
N LEU A 76 15.49 -4.60 -6.84
CA LEU A 76 15.42 -3.36 -6.05
C LEU A 76 14.09 -2.60 -6.11
N TYR A 77 13.33 -2.66 -7.21
CA TYR A 77 12.08 -1.90 -7.32
C TYR A 77 11.24 -2.28 -8.56
N ASP A 78 9.95 -2.60 -8.36
CA ASP A 78 8.97 -2.79 -9.44
C ASP A 78 8.15 -1.52 -9.64
N ALA A 79 8.52 -0.74 -10.66
CA ALA A 79 7.89 0.53 -10.99
C ALA A 79 6.46 0.35 -11.53
N GLU A 80 6.18 -0.77 -12.23
CA GLU A 80 4.87 -1.03 -12.81
C GLU A 80 3.87 -1.40 -11.72
N LYS A 81 4.28 -2.26 -10.78
CA LYS A 81 3.49 -2.56 -9.58
C LYS A 81 3.21 -1.30 -8.75
N THR A 82 4.20 -0.42 -8.58
CA THR A 82 4.00 0.81 -7.80
C THR A 82 3.03 1.79 -8.48
N LEU A 83 3.17 1.99 -9.80
CA LEU A 83 2.24 2.82 -10.57
C LEU A 83 0.82 2.25 -10.55
N GLN A 84 0.68 0.92 -10.63
CA GLN A 84 -0.62 0.25 -10.56
C GLN A 84 -1.29 0.47 -9.20
N ILE A 85 -0.55 0.27 -8.10
CA ILE A 85 -1.05 0.52 -6.74
C ILE A 85 -1.53 1.97 -6.58
N GLU A 86 -0.77 2.95 -7.06
CA GLU A 86 -1.16 4.37 -6.99
C GLU A 86 -2.42 4.68 -7.82
N GLN A 87 -2.51 4.13 -9.04
CA GLN A 87 -3.71 4.27 -9.87
C GLN A 87 -4.93 3.64 -9.19
N ASP A 88 -4.77 2.44 -8.65
CA ASP A 88 -5.81 1.73 -7.90
C ASP A 88 -6.20 2.54 -6.66
N MET A 89 -5.25 3.20 -5.98
CA MET A 89 -5.50 4.06 -4.82
C MET A 89 -6.27 5.35 -5.19
N VAL A 90 -5.96 5.98 -6.33
CA VAL A 90 -6.72 7.13 -6.84
C VAL A 90 -8.15 6.71 -7.19
N GLN A 91 -8.31 5.59 -7.90
CA GLN A 91 -9.61 5.04 -8.25
C GLN A 91 -10.42 4.65 -7.01
N TYR A 92 -9.76 4.11 -6.00
CA TYR A 92 -10.34 3.80 -4.69
C TYR A 92 -10.86 5.06 -3.98
N LYS A 93 -10.04 6.12 -3.89
CA LYS A 93 -10.46 7.43 -3.33
C LYS A 93 -11.65 8.03 -4.08
N LEU A 94 -11.66 7.94 -5.41
CA LEU A 94 -12.79 8.41 -6.22
C LEU A 94 -14.08 7.62 -5.95
N SER A 95 -13.99 6.30 -5.81
CA SER A 95 -15.13 5.47 -5.43
C SER A 95 -15.69 5.85 -4.06
N ILE A 96 -14.84 6.10 -3.07
CA ILE A 96 -15.26 6.60 -1.75
C ILE A 96 -16.08 7.89 -1.90
N ILE A 97 -15.55 8.86 -2.64
CA ILE A 97 -16.22 10.15 -2.83
C ILE A 97 -17.57 9.97 -3.54
N GLN A 98 -17.61 9.19 -4.61
CA GLN A 98 -18.84 8.93 -5.37
C GLN A 98 -19.92 8.27 -4.50
N THR A 99 -19.58 7.21 -3.77
CA THR A 99 -20.52 6.53 -2.88
C THR A 99 -20.96 7.45 -1.74
N THR A 100 -20.05 8.23 -1.17
CA THR A 100 -20.38 9.22 -0.13
C THR A 100 -21.38 10.27 -0.63
N LEU A 101 -21.18 10.80 -1.85
CA LEU A 101 -22.10 11.74 -2.47
C LEU A 101 -23.47 11.11 -2.76
N GLN A 102 -23.52 9.85 -3.17
CA GLN A 102 -24.78 9.13 -3.38
C GLN A 102 -25.54 8.92 -2.06
N VAL A 103 -24.85 8.48 -1.00
CA VAL A 103 -25.42 8.33 0.34
C VAL A 103 -25.91 9.68 0.87
N GLN A 104 -25.14 10.75 0.71
CA GLN A 104 -25.55 12.09 1.11
C GLN A 104 -26.79 12.56 0.33
N ARG A 105 -26.82 12.35 -0.99
CA ARG A 105 -28.00 12.65 -1.83
C ARG A 105 -29.21 11.86 -1.36
N PHE A 106 -29.06 10.58 -1.05
CA PHE A 106 -30.12 9.73 -0.54
C PHE A 106 -30.70 10.28 0.77
N TRP A 107 -29.87 10.68 1.74
CA TRP A 107 -30.35 11.28 2.99
C TRP A 107 -31.00 12.65 2.80
N LEU A 108 -30.45 13.51 1.93
CA LEU A 108 -31.05 14.80 1.59
C LEU A 108 -32.41 14.61 0.89
N ASN A 109 -32.49 13.65 -0.02
CA ASN A 109 -33.70 13.27 -0.73
C ASN A 109 -34.78 12.79 0.26
N LEU A 110 -34.44 11.86 1.16
CA LEU A 110 -35.33 11.43 2.24
C LEU A 110 -35.85 12.61 3.09
N SER A 111 -35.00 13.60 3.36
CA SER A 111 -35.39 14.78 4.15
C SER A 111 -36.39 15.70 3.44
N SER A 112 -36.46 15.65 2.10
CA SER A 112 -37.25 16.56 1.26
C SER A 112 -38.73 16.16 1.07
N LYS A 113 -39.19 15.05 1.66
CA LYS A 113 -40.60 14.59 1.78
C LYS A 113 -41.42 14.36 0.48
N ASN A 114 -40.87 14.58 -0.72
CA ASN A 114 -41.59 14.48 -2.01
C ASN A 114 -41.02 13.42 -2.97
N ILE A 115 -40.59 12.26 -2.46
CA ILE A 115 -39.88 11.27 -3.28
C ILE A 115 -40.64 9.95 -3.34
N SER A 116 -40.76 9.40 -4.54
CA SER A 116 -41.39 8.11 -4.77
C SER A 116 -40.52 6.97 -4.20
N LEU A 117 -41.16 5.91 -3.71
CA LEU A 117 -40.43 4.75 -3.18
C LEU A 117 -39.54 4.10 -4.24
N GLU A 118 -39.98 4.11 -5.50
CA GLU A 118 -39.24 3.58 -6.65
C GLU A 118 -37.91 4.33 -6.86
N GLU A 119 -37.90 5.66 -6.74
CA GLU A 119 -36.68 6.47 -6.80
C GLU A 119 -35.77 6.23 -5.58
N LEU A 120 -36.32 5.94 -4.41
CA LEU A 120 -35.53 5.58 -3.22
C LEU A 120 -34.89 4.19 -3.34
N MET A 121 -35.61 3.21 -3.89
CA MET A 121 -35.09 1.87 -4.13
C MET A 121 -33.99 1.89 -5.20
N ASP A 122 -34.20 2.61 -6.31
CA ASP A 122 -33.17 2.77 -7.34
C ASP A 122 -31.91 3.49 -6.80
N GLN A 123 -32.08 4.49 -5.92
CA GLN A 123 -30.93 5.12 -5.25
C GLN A 123 -30.25 4.19 -4.23
N GLY A 124 -31.00 3.38 -3.50
CA GLY A 124 -30.47 2.35 -2.59
C GLY A 124 -29.65 1.31 -3.34
N ASP A 125 -30.17 0.78 -4.45
CA ASP A 125 -29.48 -0.18 -5.31
C ASP A 125 -28.18 0.41 -5.88
N LYS A 126 -28.21 1.69 -6.30
CA LYS A 126 -27.00 2.40 -6.76
C LYS A 126 -25.94 2.54 -5.67
N ILE A 127 -26.35 2.80 -4.42
CA ILE A 127 -25.43 2.86 -3.28
C ILE A 127 -24.80 1.48 -3.02
N VAL A 128 -25.60 0.41 -3.03
CA VAL A 128 -25.12 -0.96 -2.82
C VAL A 128 -24.15 -1.39 -3.93
N GLN A 129 -24.49 -1.13 -5.19
CA GLN A 129 -23.60 -1.42 -6.32
C GLN A 129 -22.28 -0.63 -6.22
N SER A 130 -22.36 0.65 -5.84
CA SER A 130 -21.18 1.50 -5.65
C SER A 130 -20.32 1.03 -4.48
N TYR A 131 -20.93 0.51 -3.41
CA TYR A 131 -20.24 -0.11 -2.27
C TYR A 131 -19.50 -1.40 -2.68
N LEU A 132 -20.13 -2.29 -3.45
CA LEU A 132 -19.49 -3.53 -3.92
C LEU A 132 -18.26 -3.24 -4.80
N ILE A 133 -18.35 -2.26 -5.69
CA ILE A 133 -17.21 -1.80 -6.51
C ILE A 133 -16.09 -1.26 -5.61
N TYR A 134 -16.46 -0.46 -4.60
CA TYR A 134 -15.52 0.06 -3.60
C TYR A 134 -14.83 -1.06 -2.82
N GLN A 135 -15.57 -2.06 -2.34
CA GLN A 135 -15.05 -3.18 -1.57
C GLN A 135 -14.07 -4.04 -2.39
N GLN A 136 -14.42 -4.33 -3.65
CA GLN A 136 -13.52 -5.06 -4.55
C GLN A 136 -12.20 -4.31 -4.77
N ARG A 137 -12.24 -2.98 -4.94
CA ARG A 137 -11.04 -2.15 -5.08
C ARG A 137 -10.19 -2.14 -3.81
N TYR A 138 -10.82 -2.07 -2.64
CA TYR A 138 -10.14 -2.16 -1.35
C TYR A 138 -9.42 -3.51 -1.18
N GLU A 139 -10.12 -4.62 -1.43
CA GLU A 139 -9.55 -5.96 -1.31
C GLU A 139 -8.38 -6.18 -2.29
N GLN A 140 -8.48 -5.66 -3.51
CA GLN A 140 -7.39 -5.70 -4.48
C GLN A 140 -6.16 -4.93 -3.98
N LEU A 141 -6.33 -3.72 -3.46
CA LEU A 141 -5.24 -2.91 -2.90
C LEU A 141 -4.54 -3.61 -1.74
N ILE A 142 -5.29 -4.19 -0.80
CA ILE A 142 -4.73 -4.89 0.36
C ILE A 142 -4.05 -6.20 -0.05
N ARG A 143 -4.53 -6.91 -1.08
CA ARG A 143 -3.84 -8.08 -1.65
C ARG A 143 -2.51 -7.69 -2.32
N GLN A 144 -2.45 -6.56 -3.02
CA GLN A 144 -1.24 -6.08 -3.69
C GLN A 144 -0.19 -5.53 -2.69
N GLN A 145 -0.65 -4.80 -1.67
CA GLN A 145 0.17 -4.21 -0.61
C GLN A 145 -0.53 -4.29 0.76
N PRO A 146 -0.27 -5.34 1.56
CA PRO A 146 -0.95 -5.55 2.83
C PRO A 146 -0.57 -4.54 3.93
N ASP A 147 0.55 -3.82 3.78
CA ASP A 147 1.04 -2.84 4.74
C ASP A 147 0.58 -1.38 4.46
N LEU A 148 -0.38 -1.20 3.54
CA LEU A 148 -0.89 0.11 3.12
C LEU A 148 -1.88 0.70 4.14
N ALA A 149 -1.35 1.29 5.21
CA ALA A 149 -2.14 1.84 6.32
C ALA A 149 -3.18 2.90 5.90
N GLU A 150 -2.87 3.71 4.88
CA GLU A 150 -3.76 4.78 4.41
C GLU A 150 -5.07 4.22 3.82
N ALA A 151 -5.00 3.14 3.03
CA ALA A 151 -6.19 2.52 2.44
C ALA A 151 -7.11 1.93 3.52
N VAL A 152 -6.52 1.27 4.52
CA VAL A 152 -7.24 0.69 5.67
C VAL A 152 -7.88 1.76 6.54
N LEU A 153 -7.18 2.89 6.77
CA LEU A 153 -7.73 4.01 7.53
C LEU A 153 -8.94 4.63 6.82
N TYR A 154 -8.85 4.85 5.51
CA TYR A 154 -9.99 5.32 4.74
C TYR A 154 -11.14 4.32 4.75
N HIS A 155 -10.83 3.02 4.69
CA HIS A 155 -11.85 1.98 4.76
C HIS A 155 -12.60 2.01 6.10
N LEU A 156 -11.84 2.09 7.20
CA LEU A 156 -12.37 2.23 8.55
C LEU A 156 -13.29 3.46 8.66
N GLN A 157 -12.81 4.64 8.26
CA GLN A 157 -13.58 5.89 8.36
C GLN A 157 -14.81 5.88 7.48
N PHE A 158 -14.74 5.30 6.29
CA PHE A 158 -15.88 5.19 5.39
C PHE A 158 -16.96 4.25 5.95
N CYS A 159 -16.57 3.08 6.46
CA CYS A 159 -17.49 2.14 7.09
C CYS A 159 -18.13 2.75 8.35
N GLN A 160 -17.39 3.49 9.18
CA GLN A 160 -17.94 4.14 10.39
C GLN A 160 -18.85 5.33 10.07
N ASN A 161 -18.38 6.26 9.23
CA ASN A 161 -19.02 7.58 9.13
C ASN A 161 -20.02 7.69 7.97
N VAL A 162 -19.90 6.85 6.94
CA VAL A 162 -20.74 6.93 5.73
C VAL A 162 -21.75 5.81 5.68
N MET A 163 -21.29 4.56 5.81
CA MET A 163 -22.16 3.38 5.71
C MET A 163 -22.73 2.92 7.06
N ASN A 164 -22.09 3.30 8.16
CA ASN A 164 -22.40 2.87 9.52
C ASN A 164 -22.35 1.33 9.70
N PHE A 165 -21.37 0.70 9.08
CA PHE A 165 -21.12 -0.75 9.12
C PHE A 165 -20.16 -1.09 10.26
N GLU A 166 -20.73 -1.55 11.38
CA GLU A 166 -19.99 -1.76 12.62
C GLU A 166 -18.98 -2.93 12.54
N GLN A 167 -19.36 -4.06 11.95
CA GLN A 167 -18.50 -5.26 11.87
C GLN A 167 -17.28 -5.02 10.97
N GLU A 168 -17.50 -4.49 9.77
CA GLU A 168 -16.45 -4.15 8.80
C GLU A 168 -15.50 -3.09 9.37
N SER A 169 -16.05 -2.11 10.12
CA SER A 169 -15.21 -1.14 10.81
C SER A 169 -14.32 -1.79 11.89
N LEU A 170 -14.85 -2.76 12.63
CA LEU A 170 -14.10 -3.45 13.68
C LEU A 170 -12.98 -4.30 13.08
N HIS A 171 -13.25 -5.03 11.99
CA HIS A 171 -12.23 -5.76 11.23
C HIS A 171 -11.14 -4.84 10.67
N ALA A 172 -11.53 -3.71 10.07
CA ALA A 172 -10.60 -2.71 9.55
C ALA A 172 -9.71 -2.10 10.66
N ASN A 173 -10.29 -1.84 11.84
CA ASN A 173 -9.56 -1.30 12.99
C ASN A 173 -8.52 -2.28 13.52
N ILE A 174 -8.86 -3.57 13.62
CA ILE A 174 -7.92 -4.63 14.01
C ILE A 174 -6.74 -4.68 13.03
N LEU A 175 -7.04 -4.66 11.73
CA LEU A 175 -6.01 -4.72 10.69
C LEU A 175 -5.13 -3.46 10.70
N TYR A 176 -5.72 -2.28 10.89
CA TYR A 176 -4.99 -1.01 11.03
C TYR A 176 -4.05 -1.02 12.25
N LYS A 177 -4.50 -1.51 13.40
CA LYS A 177 -3.66 -1.66 14.60
C LYS A 177 -2.49 -2.60 14.37
N LYS A 178 -2.72 -3.76 13.73
CA LYS A 178 -1.64 -4.69 13.36
C LYS A 178 -0.60 -4.03 12.46
N ILE A 179 -1.02 -3.24 11.47
CA ILE A 179 -0.08 -2.50 10.60
C ILE A 179 0.69 -1.44 11.40
N GLN A 180 0.02 -0.70 12.30
CA GLN A 180 0.67 0.30 13.16
C GLN A 180 1.71 -0.34 14.10
N GLU A 181 1.39 -1.48 14.71
CA GLU A 181 2.31 -2.24 15.55
C GLU A 181 3.50 -2.78 14.75
N LYS A 182 3.24 -3.36 13.57
CA LYS A 182 4.30 -3.77 12.64
C LYS A 182 5.19 -2.59 12.26
N ARG A 183 4.62 -1.41 11.98
CA ARG A 183 5.39 -0.19 11.70
C ARG A 183 6.20 0.28 12.90
N LYS A 184 5.69 0.17 14.13
CA LYS A 184 6.43 0.51 15.35
C LYS A 184 7.61 -0.45 15.57
N ILE A 185 7.39 -1.76 15.41
CA ILE A 185 8.44 -2.78 15.51
C ILE A 185 9.50 -2.53 14.43
N VAL A 186 9.06 -2.25 13.20
CA VAL A 186 9.95 -1.89 12.08
C VAL A 186 10.69 -0.60 12.40
N PHE A 187 10.05 0.45 12.92
CA PHE A 187 10.70 1.72 13.29
C PHE A 187 11.72 1.55 14.44
N GLN A 188 11.40 0.70 15.43
CA GLN A 188 12.31 0.34 16.53
C GLN A 188 13.51 -0.49 16.04
N ASN A 189 13.31 -1.35 15.04
CA ASN A 189 14.36 -2.17 14.43
C ASN A 189 15.15 -1.41 13.32
N LEU A 190 14.55 -0.37 12.71
CA LEU A 190 15.09 0.39 11.58
C LEU A 190 15.97 1.57 11.97
N TYR A 191 16.17 1.83 13.26
CA TYR A 191 17.21 2.75 13.74
C TYR A 191 18.64 2.33 13.30
N ASN A 192 18.77 1.21 12.57
CA ASN A 192 20.03 0.78 12.01
C ASN A 192 20.20 0.73 10.49
N ASN A 193 19.24 0.82 9.54
CA ASN A 193 19.64 0.86 8.08
C ASN A 193 18.64 1.03 6.89
N GLN A 194 17.40 1.55 6.97
CA GLN A 194 16.63 1.81 5.71
C GLN A 194 16.24 3.28 5.50
N LYS A 195 16.75 3.83 4.40
CA LYS A 195 16.57 5.21 3.94
C LYS A 195 15.17 5.41 3.37
N ASN A 196 14.40 6.33 3.97
CA ASN A 196 13.15 6.85 3.43
C ASN A 196 13.45 7.76 2.23
N TYR A 197 13.50 7.19 1.01
CA TYR A 197 13.73 7.97 -0.20
C TYR A 197 12.42 8.62 -0.71
N ALA A 198 12.51 9.88 -1.15
CA ALA A 198 11.50 10.46 -2.03
C ALA A 198 11.57 9.79 -3.41
N ILE A 199 10.44 9.59 -4.07
CA ILE A 199 10.36 8.92 -5.38
C ILE A 199 9.69 9.86 -6.36
N VAL A 200 10.30 10.02 -7.54
CA VAL A 200 9.75 10.75 -8.68
C VAL A 200 9.86 9.86 -9.91
N ILE A 201 8.74 9.63 -10.59
CA ILE A 201 8.69 8.90 -11.85
C ILE A 201 8.44 9.89 -12.97
N VAL A 202 9.34 9.92 -13.93
CA VAL A 202 9.30 10.80 -15.10
C VAL A 202 9.16 9.95 -16.36
N THR A 203 8.28 10.36 -17.27
CA THR A 203 8.11 9.70 -18.57
C THR A 203 8.60 10.59 -19.70
N ASN A 204 9.08 9.96 -20.77
CA ASN A 204 9.30 10.60 -22.06
C ASN A 204 8.30 10.03 -23.07
N LYS A 205 7.25 10.81 -23.38
CA LYS A 205 6.23 10.47 -24.39
C LYS A 205 6.35 11.38 -25.60
N ASN A 206 5.85 10.94 -26.76
CA ASN A 206 5.86 11.73 -28.00
C ASN A 206 5.32 13.13 -27.78
N GLY A 207 6.17 14.14 -28.01
CA GLY A 207 5.83 15.56 -27.87
C GLY A 207 5.88 16.14 -26.45
N LYS A 208 5.89 15.31 -25.39
CA LYS A 208 5.97 15.76 -23.98
C LYS A 208 7.20 15.14 -23.31
N LYS A 209 8.28 15.92 -23.27
CA LYS A 209 9.55 15.49 -22.66
C LYS A 209 9.52 15.67 -21.14
N ASN A 210 10.12 14.70 -20.44
CA ASN A 210 10.41 14.74 -19.01
C ASN A 210 9.19 15.10 -18.14
N GLN A 211 8.05 14.51 -18.46
CA GLN A 211 6.78 14.73 -17.78
C GLN A 211 6.71 13.89 -16.50
N VAL A 212 6.34 14.50 -15.37
CA VAL A 212 6.19 13.78 -14.11
C VAL A 212 4.90 12.96 -14.15
N VAL A 213 5.00 11.67 -13.88
CA VAL A 213 3.87 10.73 -13.81
C VAL A 213 3.42 10.51 -12.38
N MET A 214 4.39 10.41 -11.46
CA MET A 214 4.12 10.09 -10.06
C MET A 214 5.18 10.71 -9.16
N VAL A 215 4.73 11.16 -7.99
CA VAL A 215 5.58 11.54 -6.86
C VAL A 215 5.00 10.93 -5.59
N ASN A 216 5.84 10.49 -4.66
CA ASN A 216 5.38 10.01 -3.37
C ASN A 216 5.19 11.14 -2.35
N LYS A 217 4.52 10.83 -1.23
CA LYS A 217 4.30 11.75 -0.09
C LYS A 217 5.59 12.44 0.40
N ILE A 218 6.68 11.68 0.50
CA ILE A 218 7.97 12.20 0.97
C ILE A 218 8.50 13.30 0.04
N PHE A 219 8.30 13.15 -1.27
CA PHE A 219 8.63 14.19 -2.23
C PHE A 219 7.72 15.42 -2.07
N GLU A 220 6.41 15.23 -1.89
CA GLU A 220 5.46 16.33 -1.64
C GLU A 220 5.90 17.19 -0.45
N ASP A 221 6.20 16.53 0.67
CA ASP A 221 6.58 17.17 1.92
C ASP A 221 7.92 17.92 1.79
N ALA A 222 8.89 17.33 1.08
CA ALA A 222 10.20 17.94 0.89
C ALA A 222 10.18 19.13 -0.08
N ALA A 223 9.45 18.99 -1.18
CA ALA A 223 9.32 20.01 -2.22
C ALA A 223 8.31 21.11 -1.85
N GLY A 224 7.43 20.87 -0.87
CA GLY A 224 6.38 21.81 -0.48
C GLY A 224 5.26 21.95 -1.52
N VAL A 225 4.99 20.89 -2.27
CA VAL A 225 3.98 20.86 -3.35
C VAL A 225 3.11 19.61 -3.25
N GLN A 226 1.87 19.70 -3.70
CA GLN A 226 0.98 18.54 -3.76
C GLN A 226 1.11 17.83 -5.11
N ALA A 227 0.94 16.51 -5.15
CA ALA A 227 1.15 15.66 -6.32
C ALA A 227 0.34 16.14 -7.54
N HIS A 228 -0.92 16.55 -7.34
CA HIS A 228 -1.77 17.06 -8.42
C HIS A 228 -1.23 18.34 -9.08
N GLN A 229 -0.37 19.09 -8.39
CA GLN A 229 0.29 20.30 -8.92
C GLN A 229 1.56 19.98 -9.69
N VAL A 230 2.07 18.75 -9.57
CA VAL A 230 3.36 18.32 -10.13
C VAL A 230 3.16 17.33 -11.27
N ILE A 231 2.20 16.42 -11.12
CA ILE A 231 1.84 15.44 -12.14
C ILE A 231 1.48 16.17 -13.44
N ASP A 232 1.89 15.57 -14.55
CA ASP A 232 1.79 16.09 -15.90
C ASP A 232 2.61 17.34 -16.23
N LYS A 233 3.34 17.92 -15.27
CA LYS A 233 4.29 19.01 -15.52
C LYS A 233 5.68 18.47 -15.85
N ASN A 234 6.51 19.32 -16.46
CA ASN A 234 7.90 18.98 -16.73
C ASN A 234 8.72 19.05 -15.42
N ILE A 235 9.57 18.06 -15.17
CA ILE A 235 10.47 18.01 -14.00
C ILE A 235 11.42 19.22 -13.91
N ASN A 236 11.69 19.88 -15.04
CA ASN A 236 12.50 21.11 -15.12
C ASN A 236 11.97 22.27 -14.28
N ASN A 237 10.69 22.24 -13.88
CA ASN A 237 10.12 23.24 -12.98
C ASN A 237 10.68 23.15 -11.55
N PHE A 238 11.23 21.99 -11.17
CA PHE A 238 11.74 21.70 -9.82
C PHE A 238 13.27 21.74 -9.76
N MET A 239 13.92 22.39 -10.72
CA MET A 239 15.36 22.60 -10.72
C MET A 239 15.68 24.08 -10.99
N PRO A 240 16.87 24.56 -10.58
CA PRO A 240 17.31 25.91 -10.90
C PRO A 240 17.28 26.16 -12.42
N ILE A 241 16.88 27.37 -12.83
CA ILE A 241 16.67 27.73 -14.26
C ILE A 241 17.91 27.44 -15.11
N MET A 242 19.11 27.74 -14.59
CA MET A 242 20.37 27.48 -15.29
C MET A 242 20.59 26.00 -15.61
N VAL A 243 20.11 25.10 -14.74
CA VAL A 243 20.16 23.65 -14.96
C VAL A 243 19.02 23.21 -15.89
N ALA A 244 17.82 23.75 -15.68
CA ALA A 244 16.60 23.44 -16.44
C ALA A 244 16.78 23.60 -17.95
N ILE A 245 17.42 24.70 -18.39
CA ILE A 245 17.56 25.07 -19.81
C ILE A 245 18.22 23.97 -20.65
N ASN A 246 19.19 23.25 -20.07
CA ASN A 246 19.93 22.20 -20.79
C ASN A 246 19.59 20.79 -20.33
N HIS A 247 18.76 20.63 -19.30
CA HIS A 247 18.40 19.32 -18.76
C HIS A 247 17.73 18.41 -19.80
N ASP A 248 16.80 18.94 -20.59
CA ASP A 248 16.15 18.17 -21.66
C ASP A 248 17.16 17.66 -22.70
N ARG A 249 18.15 18.48 -23.06
CA ARG A 249 19.21 18.09 -24.02
C ARG A 249 20.13 17.03 -23.42
N LEU A 250 20.41 17.09 -22.12
CA LEU A 250 21.21 16.09 -21.42
C LEU A 250 20.49 14.75 -21.38
N ILE A 251 19.18 14.74 -21.09
CA ILE A 251 18.36 13.53 -21.11
C ILE A 251 18.26 12.96 -22.52
N ASP A 252 17.98 13.80 -23.53
CA ASP A 252 17.92 13.34 -24.92
C ASP A 252 19.25 12.71 -25.37
N HIS A 253 20.38 13.37 -25.07
CA HIS A 253 21.70 12.84 -25.40
C HIS A 253 21.97 11.52 -24.68
N TYR A 254 21.61 11.44 -23.39
CA TYR A 254 21.71 10.23 -22.60
C TYR A 254 20.88 9.10 -23.23
N LEU A 255 19.59 9.30 -23.49
CA LEU A 255 18.70 8.29 -24.07
C LEU A 255 19.13 7.83 -25.47
N LYS A 256 19.75 8.71 -26.27
CA LYS A 256 20.26 8.38 -27.62
C LYS A 256 21.60 7.65 -27.61
N SER A 257 22.46 7.93 -26.64
CA SER A 257 23.82 7.36 -26.55
C SER A 257 23.91 6.14 -25.62
N TYR A 258 22.86 5.85 -24.86
CA TYR A 258 22.86 4.78 -23.88
C TYR A 258 22.78 3.38 -24.54
N ASN A 259 23.78 2.56 -24.28
CA ASN A 259 24.02 1.29 -24.98
C ASN A 259 23.85 0.04 -24.08
N GLY A 260 23.10 0.09 -22.97
CA GLY A 260 23.09 -0.99 -21.96
C GLY A 260 21.74 -1.36 -21.32
N SER A 261 21.84 -2.22 -20.28
CA SER A 261 20.80 -2.71 -19.35
C SER A 261 20.18 -1.57 -18.51
N PRO A 262 19.24 -1.77 -17.55
CA PRO A 262 18.71 -0.68 -16.74
C PRO A 262 19.86 0.11 -16.07
N TYR A 263 20.00 1.39 -16.40
CA TYR A 263 21.05 2.23 -15.85
C TYR A 263 20.71 2.56 -14.41
N ASN A 264 21.64 2.34 -13.49
CA ASN A 264 21.53 2.83 -12.13
C ASN A 264 22.69 3.79 -11.89
N ARG A 265 22.40 5.09 -11.82
CA ARG A 265 23.40 6.13 -11.51
C ARG A 265 22.99 6.95 -10.32
N VAL A 266 23.93 7.09 -9.41
CA VAL A 266 23.84 8.01 -8.29
C VAL A 266 24.47 9.34 -8.67
N TYR A 267 23.72 10.41 -8.47
CA TYR A 267 24.15 11.79 -8.50
C TYR A 267 24.25 12.27 -7.05
N GLU A 268 25.49 12.42 -6.57
CA GLU A 268 25.76 12.71 -5.16
C GLU A 268 25.23 14.08 -4.72
N ARG A 269 25.17 15.05 -5.64
CA ARG A 269 24.66 16.39 -5.36
C ARG A 269 23.91 16.97 -6.55
N VAL A 270 22.63 17.23 -6.36
CA VAL A 270 21.73 17.97 -7.25
C VAL A 270 20.81 18.87 -6.40
N TRP A 271 20.10 19.80 -7.04
CA TRP A 271 19.26 20.77 -6.33
C TRP A 271 17.80 20.61 -6.72
N LEU A 272 16.96 20.50 -5.70
CA LEU A 272 15.51 20.56 -5.80
C LEU A 272 15.06 21.98 -5.51
N LYS A 273 14.42 22.63 -6.48
CA LYS A 273 13.84 23.97 -6.35
C LYS A 273 12.40 23.86 -5.84
N LYS A 274 12.08 24.65 -4.83
CA LYS A 274 10.75 24.76 -4.22
C LYS A 274 9.93 25.90 -4.85
N PRO A 275 8.60 25.98 -4.61
CA PRO A 275 7.74 27.04 -5.12
C PRO A 275 8.12 28.45 -4.69
N ASP A 276 8.76 28.59 -3.52
CA ASP A 276 9.27 29.86 -2.99
C ASP A 276 10.63 30.27 -3.60
N GLU A 277 11.03 29.64 -4.71
CA GLU A 277 12.33 29.81 -5.38
C GLU A 277 13.55 29.39 -4.53
N SER A 278 13.33 28.85 -3.33
CA SER A 278 14.41 28.28 -2.52
C SER A 278 14.87 26.94 -3.09
N ILE A 279 16.10 26.54 -2.74
CA ILE A 279 16.69 25.28 -3.16
C ILE A 279 16.95 24.37 -1.97
N LEU A 280 16.88 23.07 -2.22
CA LEU A 280 17.23 22.01 -1.29
C LEU A 280 18.26 21.10 -1.96
N PRO A 281 19.45 20.90 -1.37
CA PRO A 281 20.41 19.93 -1.86
C PRO A 281 19.86 18.51 -1.66
N VAL A 282 19.93 17.68 -2.69
CA VAL A 282 19.50 16.29 -2.64
C VAL A 282 20.50 15.39 -3.36
N ARG A 283 20.53 14.13 -2.96
CA ARG A 283 21.24 13.07 -3.68
C ARG A 283 20.21 12.27 -4.47
N ALA A 284 20.41 12.13 -5.77
CA ALA A 284 19.44 11.48 -6.65
C ALA A 284 20.01 10.21 -7.26
N GLN A 285 19.30 9.10 -7.19
CA GLN A 285 19.62 7.86 -7.89
C GLN A 285 18.61 7.65 -9.01
N LEU A 286 19.10 7.67 -10.25
CA LEU A 286 18.31 7.50 -11.46
C LEU A 286 18.33 6.04 -11.91
N ILE A 287 17.15 5.48 -12.14
CA ILE A 287 16.91 4.16 -12.73
C ILE A 287 16.07 4.32 -14.00
N THR A 288 16.48 3.69 -15.11
CA THR A 288 15.71 3.67 -16.36
C THR A 288 14.94 2.37 -16.53
N CYS A 289 13.62 2.44 -16.73
CA CYS A 289 12.77 1.28 -16.92
C CYS A 289 11.84 1.42 -18.14
N VAL A 290 11.34 0.28 -18.64
CA VAL A 290 10.36 0.22 -19.73
C VAL A 290 9.08 -0.39 -19.18
N SER A 291 8.01 0.41 -19.10
CA SER A 291 6.67 -0.03 -18.74
C SER A 291 5.86 -0.35 -19.99
N GLN A 292 4.98 -1.35 -19.87
CA GLN A 292 4.05 -1.71 -20.96
C GLN A 292 3.02 -0.62 -21.21
N THR A 293 2.58 0.03 -20.13
CA THR A 293 1.48 1.02 -20.12
C THR A 293 1.99 2.45 -20.31
N HIS A 294 3.11 2.81 -19.68
CA HIS A 294 3.62 4.19 -19.66
C HIS A 294 4.82 4.42 -20.59
N GLY A 295 5.38 3.35 -21.17
CA GLY A 295 6.51 3.40 -22.09
C GLY A 295 7.83 3.58 -21.36
N LEU A 296 8.71 4.45 -21.86
CA LEU A 296 10.00 4.71 -21.23
C LEU A 296 9.84 5.58 -19.99
N LEU A 297 10.34 5.07 -18.88
CA LEU A 297 10.26 5.68 -17.56
C LEU A 297 11.66 5.91 -16.97
N LEU A 298 11.78 7.01 -16.26
CA LEU A 298 12.94 7.41 -15.46
C LEU A 298 12.46 7.49 -14.01
N VAL A 299 12.86 6.52 -13.19
CA VAL A 299 12.56 6.47 -11.76
C VAL A 299 13.72 7.11 -11.01
N VAL A 300 13.43 8.14 -10.22
CA VAL A 300 14.44 8.86 -9.44
C VAL A 300 14.14 8.67 -7.96
N PHE A 301 15.09 8.05 -7.25
CA PHE A 301 15.10 8.01 -5.78
C PHE A 301 15.89 9.19 -5.27
N VAL A 302 15.28 9.99 -4.42
CA VAL A 302 15.82 11.25 -3.91
C VAL A 302 16.06 11.10 -2.40
N GLU A 303 17.32 11.11 -2.01
CA GLU A 303 17.75 11.28 -0.62
C GLU A 303 17.80 12.76 -0.32
N ILE A 304 16.89 13.18 0.55
CA ILE A 304 16.70 14.59 0.90
C ILE A 304 17.78 15.01 1.89
N ALA A 305 18.41 16.14 1.62
CA ALA A 305 19.33 16.81 2.54
C ALA A 305 20.49 15.88 3.02
N PRO A 306 21.30 15.30 2.12
CA PRO A 306 22.43 14.45 2.50
C PRO A 306 23.52 15.25 3.24
N PRO A 307 24.13 14.71 4.30
CA PRO A 307 25.11 15.43 5.13
C PRO A 307 26.29 15.95 4.31
N ILE A 308 26.86 17.09 4.71
CA ILE A 308 27.96 17.73 4.01
C ILE A 308 29.25 17.62 4.80
N GLU A 309 30.30 17.23 4.11
CA GLU A 309 31.65 17.25 4.65
C GLU A 309 32.36 18.59 4.38
N PHE A 310 32.83 19.20 5.47
CA PHE A 310 33.79 20.30 5.47
C PHE A 310 35.10 19.78 6.07
N LYS A 311 36.10 19.50 5.21
CA LYS A 311 37.36 18.84 5.59
C LYS A 311 37.11 17.51 6.30
N ASN A 312 37.24 17.47 7.63
CA ASN A 312 37.08 16.27 8.45
C ASN A 312 35.80 16.32 9.32
N MET A 313 34.92 17.29 9.09
CA MET A 313 33.68 17.47 9.87
C MET A 313 32.46 17.25 8.98
N LEU A 314 31.57 16.36 9.42
CA LEU A 314 30.27 16.13 8.79
C LEU A 314 29.21 17.01 9.46
N TYR A 315 28.62 17.90 8.68
CA TYR A 315 27.53 18.78 9.09
C TYR A 315 26.20 18.22 8.61
N GLN A 316 25.19 18.25 9.48
CA GLN A 316 23.81 18.01 9.07
C GLN A 316 23.37 19.13 8.13
N SER A 317 22.69 18.79 7.04
CA SER A 317 22.31 19.69 5.94
C SER A 317 21.42 20.88 6.30
N THR A 318 20.82 20.86 7.49
CA THR A 318 20.05 21.98 8.06
C THR A 318 20.95 23.11 8.59
N THR A 319 22.21 22.81 8.89
CA THR A 319 23.19 23.75 9.46
C THR A 319 23.91 24.63 8.42
N PRO A 320 24.37 24.12 7.26
CA PRO A 320 24.95 24.96 6.21
C PRO A 320 23.89 25.74 5.44
N TYR A 321 24.31 26.90 4.95
CA TYR A 321 23.59 27.73 3.99
C TYR A 321 24.15 27.48 2.60
N PHE A 322 23.27 27.44 1.59
CA PHE A 322 23.66 27.21 0.21
C PHE A 322 23.18 28.35 -0.67
N LEU A 323 24.05 28.76 -1.60
CA LEU A 323 23.79 29.79 -2.58
C LEU A 323 24.22 29.28 -3.96
N ILE A 324 23.36 29.46 -4.95
CA ILE A 324 23.69 29.16 -6.36
C ILE A 324 23.86 30.47 -7.11
N SER A 325 24.96 30.53 -7.87
CA SER A 325 25.30 31.68 -8.68
C SER A 325 25.68 31.30 -10.12
N ASP A 326 25.53 32.27 -11.01
CA ASP A 326 25.91 32.15 -12.41
C ASP A 326 27.41 32.46 -12.65
N GLU A 327 27.80 32.46 -13.92
CA GLU A 327 29.15 32.81 -14.38
C GLU A 327 29.57 34.23 -14.02
N HIS A 328 28.61 35.15 -13.95
CA HIS A 328 28.85 36.55 -13.60
C HIS A 328 28.86 36.80 -12.09
N GLY A 329 28.58 35.77 -11.29
CA GLY A 329 28.60 35.82 -9.83
C GLY A 329 27.35 36.44 -9.21
N PHE A 330 26.24 36.51 -9.93
CA PHE A 330 24.94 36.88 -9.35
C PHE A 330 24.31 35.67 -8.67
N ILE A 331 23.62 35.89 -7.55
CA ILE A 331 22.96 34.84 -6.78
C ILE A 331 21.48 34.78 -7.19
N TYR A 332 21.01 33.59 -7.56
CA TYR A 332 19.64 33.39 -8.09
C TYR A 332 18.78 32.50 -7.20
N ASN A 333 19.39 31.60 -6.43
CA ASN A 333 18.68 30.71 -5.52
C ASN A 333 19.47 30.52 -4.23
N SER A 334 18.77 30.33 -3.11
CA SER A 334 19.35 29.99 -1.82
C SER A 334 18.53 28.95 -1.07
N THR A 335 19.08 28.41 0.02
CA THR A 335 18.29 27.63 0.97
C THR A 335 17.26 28.48 1.74
N PRO A 336 16.16 27.86 2.24
CA PRO A 336 15.15 28.55 3.04
C PRO A 336 15.70 29.20 4.31
N ASN A 337 16.61 28.51 5.01
CA ASN A 337 17.24 29.01 6.25
C ASN A 337 18.04 30.31 6.03
N PHE A 338 18.56 30.54 4.82
CA PHE A 338 19.25 31.77 4.47
C PHE A 338 18.26 32.93 4.30
N VAL A 339 17.16 32.70 3.58
CA VAL A 339 16.10 33.71 3.37
C VAL A 339 15.51 34.12 4.71
N GLU A 340 15.13 33.14 5.54
CA GLU A 340 14.50 33.39 6.85
C GLU A 340 15.39 34.23 7.76
N LYS A 341 16.70 33.93 7.80
CA LYS A 341 17.64 34.61 8.70
C LYS A 341 17.99 36.03 8.25
N PHE A 342 18.24 36.23 6.96
CA PHE A 342 18.80 37.49 6.45
C PHE A 342 17.76 38.43 5.84
N PHE A 343 16.60 37.94 5.37
CA PHE A 343 15.62 38.77 4.69
C PHE A 343 14.38 39.13 5.51
N LYS A 344 14.03 38.39 6.58
CA LYS A 344 12.93 38.64 7.56
C LYS A 344 11.52 38.94 7.02
N THR A 345 11.33 39.30 5.75
CA THR A 345 10.05 39.55 5.08
C THR A 345 9.60 38.31 4.33
N LYS A 346 8.32 37.93 4.50
CA LYS A 346 7.74 36.69 3.96
C LYS A 346 7.56 36.67 2.44
N ASP A 347 7.67 37.82 1.77
CA ASP A 347 7.18 38.00 0.39
C ASP A 347 8.24 38.44 -0.63
N SER A 348 9.53 38.36 -0.30
CA SER A 348 10.60 38.89 -1.15
C SER A 348 11.51 37.79 -1.69
N PHE A 349 11.56 37.60 -3.01
CA PHE A 349 12.43 36.61 -3.64
C PHE A 349 13.86 37.14 -3.76
N ILE A 350 14.86 36.27 -3.58
CA ILE A 350 16.28 36.66 -3.73
C ILE A 350 16.58 37.22 -5.13
N GLN A 351 15.86 36.75 -6.14
CA GLN A 351 16.00 37.21 -7.53
C GLN A 351 15.66 38.70 -7.69
N ASP A 352 14.81 39.25 -6.82
CA ASP A 352 14.40 40.65 -6.88
C ASP A 352 15.53 41.60 -6.45
N TYR A 353 16.46 41.12 -5.62
CA TYR A 353 17.52 41.94 -5.05
C TYR A 353 18.85 41.90 -5.81
N ARG A 354 19.06 40.91 -6.70
CA ARG A 354 20.24 40.76 -7.58
C ARG A 354 21.61 40.97 -6.89
N PHE A 355 21.86 40.27 -5.79
CA PHE A 355 23.16 40.33 -5.11
C PHE A 355 24.26 39.63 -5.89
N LYS A 356 25.49 40.17 -5.81
CA LYS A 356 26.69 39.47 -6.26
C LYS A 356 27.35 38.72 -5.10
N ILE A 357 28.06 37.65 -5.43
CA ILE A 357 28.91 36.90 -4.50
C ILE A 357 29.87 37.83 -3.76
N SER A 358 30.47 38.81 -4.45
CA SER A 358 31.41 39.79 -3.88
C SER A 358 30.78 40.66 -2.79
N ASP A 359 29.48 40.90 -2.85
CA ASP A 359 28.77 41.76 -1.90
C ASP A 359 28.56 41.03 -0.56
N ILE A 360 28.40 39.70 -0.65
CA ILE A 360 28.22 38.80 0.49
C ILE A 360 29.57 38.32 1.05
N PHE A 361 30.52 37.99 0.17
CA PHE A 361 31.85 37.44 0.48
C PHE A 361 32.94 38.32 -0.13
N PRO A 362 33.27 39.47 0.48
CA PRO A 362 34.19 40.45 -0.11
C PRO A 362 35.63 39.94 -0.25
N PHE A 363 36.02 38.93 0.53
CA PHE A 363 37.38 38.37 0.54
C PHE A 363 37.51 37.10 -0.31
N ILE A 364 36.49 36.72 -1.10
CA ILE A 364 36.51 35.45 -1.85
C ILE A 364 37.66 35.37 -2.86
N ASN A 365 38.06 36.50 -3.45
CA ASN A 365 39.13 36.58 -4.44
C ASN A 365 40.54 36.42 -3.84
N ASN A 366 40.66 36.36 -2.50
CA ASN A 366 41.95 36.17 -1.83
C ASN A 366 42.39 34.70 -1.78
N PHE A 367 41.50 33.78 -2.17
CA PHE A 367 41.72 32.34 -2.10
C PHE A 367 41.80 31.75 -3.50
N THR A 368 42.56 30.67 -3.65
CA THR A 368 42.62 29.88 -4.89
C THR A 368 41.40 28.96 -5.01
N ASP A 369 41.06 28.54 -6.24
CA ASP A 369 39.93 27.63 -6.47
C ASP A 369 40.09 26.28 -5.73
N GLU A 370 41.32 25.78 -5.59
CA GLU A 370 41.62 24.52 -4.87
C GLU A 370 41.38 24.66 -3.35
N GLU A 371 41.75 25.80 -2.77
CA GLU A 371 41.48 26.10 -1.36
C GLU A 371 39.98 26.24 -1.11
N LEU A 372 39.26 26.90 -2.02
CA LEU A 372 37.81 27.06 -1.91
C LEU A 372 37.05 25.73 -2.02
N ASP A 373 37.52 24.76 -2.79
CA ASP A 373 36.89 23.43 -2.90
C ASP A 373 37.08 22.58 -1.62
N THR A 374 38.23 22.70 -0.96
CA THR A 374 38.52 22.00 0.31
C THR A 374 37.99 22.70 1.55
N SER A 375 37.42 23.91 1.39
CA SER A 375 36.90 24.86 2.38
C SER A 375 37.92 25.76 3.09
N VAL A 376 37.55 27.03 3.28
CA VAL A 376 38.35 28.09 3.89
C VAL A 376 37.60 28.78 5.04
N GLU A 377 38.32 29.25 6.06
CA GLU A 377 37.77 30.17 7.06
C GLU A 377 37.87 31.60 6.51
N THR A 378 36.74 32.31 6.42
CA THR A 378 36.65 33.66 5.86
C THR A 378 35.54 34.47 6.55
N ARG A 379 35.26 35.67 6.03
CA ARG A 379 34.26 36.60 6.58
C ARG A 379 33.15 36.89 5.58
N MET A 380 31.91 36.79 6.05
CA MET A 380 30.69 37.18 5.34
C MET A 380 30.21 38.55 5.80
N ASN A 381 29.83 39.43 4.88
CA ASN A 381 29.18 40.69 5.20
C ASN A 381 27.77 40.41 5.75
N LYS A 382 27.44 40.86 6.98
CA LYS A 382 26.13 40.61 7.61
C LYS A 382 25.01 41.49 7.04
N TYR A 383 25.34 42.64 6.47
CA TYR A 383 24.39 43.67 6.04
C TYR A 383 24.44 43.92 4.53
N PHE A 384 24.76 42.89 3.75
CA PHE A 384 24.81 42.97 2.28
C PHE A 384 23.48 43.44 1.66
N PHE A 385 22.37 43.37 2.40
CA PHE A 385 21.03 43.82 2.00
C PHE A 385 20.65 45.24 2.46
N ASN A 386 21.46 45.92 3.29
CA ASN A 386 21.11 47.22 3.90
C ASN A 386 22.12 48.31 3.51
N THR A 387 21.65 49.46 3.03
CA THR A 387 22.50 50.57 2.53
C THR A 387 23.17 51.42 3.63
N MET A 388 22.83 51.21 4.91
CA MET A 388 23.40 51.94 6.05
C MET A 388 24.55 51.15 6.70
N ILE A 389 25.74 51.75 6.68
CA ILE A 389 27.05 51.12 6.96
C ILE A 389 27.43 51.37 8.44
N ASP A 390 27.34 50.35 9.32
CA ASP A 390 27.94 50.42 10.68
C ASP A 390 28.87 49.23 11.04
N GLN A 391 30.00 49.50 11.71
CA GLN A 391 31.31 48.78 11.66
C GLN A 391 31.46 47.41 12.39
N GLN A 392 30.39 46.73 12.83
CA GLN A 392 30.46 45.32 13.31
C GLN A 392 30.11 44.29 12.21
N LYS A 393 30.59 44.56 10.99
CA LYS A 393 29.98 44.15 9.71
C LYS A 393 30.15 42.71 9.27
N PHE A 394 31.00 41.92 9.92
CA PHE A 394 31.40 40.62 9.39
C PHE A 394 31.04 39.47 10.34
N LEU A 395 30.62 38.36 9.74
CA LEU A 395 30.42 37.08 10.39
C LEU A 395 31.58 36.17 9.97
N ASP A 396 32.29 35.61 10.93
CA ASP A 396 33.31 34.60 10.63
C ASP A 396 32.61 33.29 10.22
N ILE A 397 32.95 32.77 9.05
CA ILE A 397 32.32 31.62 8.42
C ILE A 397 33.36 30.63 7.90
N LYS A 398 32.96 29.37 7.73
CA LYS A 398 33.63 28.41 6.87
C LYS A 398 32.92 28.40 5.53
N LEU A 399 33.64 28.67 4.44
CA LEU A 399 33.12 28.73 3.08
C LEU A 399 33.73 27.60 2.23
N LYS A 400 32.90 26.92 1.46
CA LYS A 400 33.27 26.00 0.39
C LYS A 400 32.63 26.46 -0.91
N VAL A 401 33.36 26.47 -2.01
CA VAL A 401 32.84 26.82 -3.34
C VAL A 401 33.09 25.67 -4.29
N ILE A 402 32.04 25.20 -4.95
CA ILE A 402 32.10 24.13 -5.93
C ILE A 402 31.73 24.70 -7.29
N ASN A 403 32.65 24.57 -8.25
CA ASN A 403 32.46 25.00 -9.63
C ASN A 403 31.95 23.83 -10.48
N TYR A 404 30.70 23.92 -10.94
CA TYR A 404 30.09 22.93 -11.83
C TYR A 404 30.18 23.39 -13.29
N ASN A 405 30.93 22.64 -14.09
CA ASN A 405 31.03 22.87 -15.53
C ASN A 405 30.21 21.81 -16.29
N PHE A 406 29.00 22.18 -16.72
CA PHE A 406 28.15 21.28 -17.49
C PHE A 406 28.53 21.26 -18.98
N LYS A 407 28.25 20.14 -19.65
CA LYS A 407 28.31 20.07 -21.12
C LYS A 407 27.38 21.14 -21.71
N LEU A 408 27.72 21.68 -22.88
CA LEU A 408 27.06 22.82 -23.53
C LEU A 408 27.38 24.20 -22.91
N GLY A 409 28.45 24.29 -22.12
CA GLY A 409 29.07 25.57 -21.75
C GLY A 409 28.39 26.34 -20.62
N ILE A 410 27.56 25.68 -19.79
CA ILE A 410 27.04 26.31 -18.56
C ILE A 410 28.05 26.11 -17.43
N LYS A 411 28.43 27.19 -16.75
CA LYS A 411 29.09 27.10 -15.44
C LYS A 411 28.19 27.64 -14.34
N VAL A 412 28.08 26.86 -13.27
CA VAL A 412 27.33 27.20 -12.06
C VAL A 412 28.29 27.14 -10.89
N LYS A 413 28.25 28.11 -9.99
CA LYS A 413 28.99 28.05 -8.73
C LYS A 413 28.04 27.85 -7.56
N GLU A 414 28.27 26.79 -6.81
CA GLU A 414 27.60 26.53 -5.53
C GLU A 414 28.50 27.02 -4.40
N LEU A 415 27.98 27.94 -3.58
CA LEU A 415 28.65 28.41 -2.37
C LEU A 415 27.94 27.82 -1.16
N ILE A 416 28.72 27.18 -0.29
CA ILE A 416 28.23 26.50 0.91
C ILE A 416 28.97 27.10 2.08
N PHE A 417 28.25 27.62 3.08
CA PHE A 417 28.91 28.17 4.25
C PHE A 417 28.20 27.84 5.56
N VAL A 418 29.00 27.78 6.62
CA VAL A 418 28.57 27.55 8.00
C VAL A 418 29.15 28.66 8.88
N GLU A 419 28.37 29.15 9.83
CA GLU A 419 28.87 30.13 10.81
C GLU A 419 29.89 29.47 11.72
N SER A 420 31.07 30.08 11.84
CA SER A 420 32.07 29.58 12.78
C SER A 420 31.64 29.90 14.21
N LEU A 421 31.57 28.89 15.07
CA LEU A 421 31.26 29.03 16.50
C LEU A 421 32.46 29.64 17.26
N LYS A 422 32.92 30.84 16.87
CA LYS A 422 34.02 31.55 17.57
C LYS A 422 33.57 32.73 18.40
N THR A 423 32.27 33.01 18.53
CA THR A 423 31.80 34.12 19.37
C THR A 423 30.72 33.70 20.35
N VAL A 424 31.05 33.89 21.64
CA VAL A 424 30.28 33.63 22.88
C VAL A 424 30.39 32.21 23.43
N ILE A 425 31.61 31.82 23.85
CA ILE A 425 31.75 31.07 25.10
C ILE A 425 32.60 31.95 26.02
N ASN A 426 31.92 32.68 26.92
CA ASN A 426 32.52 33.09 28.17
C ASN A 426 32.84 31.80 28.92
N PHE A 427 34.07 31.32 28.80
CA PHE A 427 34.57 30.12 29.45
C PHE A 427 34.94 30.39 30.92
N ASP A 428 34.14 31.18 31.64
CA ASP A 428 34.42 31.58 33.02
C ASP A 428 33.27 31.35 34.02
N THR A 429 32.17 30.68 33.63
CA THR A 429 31.08 30.39 34.60
C THR A 429 30.47 28.99 34.47
N LEU A 430 31.26 27.95 34.21
CA LEU A 430 30.79 26.55 34.36
C LEU A 430 31.86 25.56 34.86
N SER A 431 32.96 26.05 35.46
CA SER A 431 33.96 25.21 36.13
C SER A 431 33.62 24.86 37.59
N ASN A 432 32.39 25.11 38.08
CA ASN A 432 32.04 24.86 39.49
C ASN A 432 30.62 24.32 39.76
N GLN A 433 30.03 23.54 38.84
CA GLN A 433 28.83 22.73 39.14
C GLN A 433 28.86 21.37 38.45
N SER A 434 29.91 20.58 38.71
CA SER A 434 29.91 19.13 38.52
C SER A 434 30.52 18.47 39.75
N ALA A 435 29.80 18.59 40.86
CA ALA A 435 29.98 17.79 42.06
C ALA A 435 28.59 17.25 42.48
N SER A 436 28.04 16.37 41.65
CA SER A 436 27.06 15.36 42.04
C SER A 436 26.68 14.52 40.82
N ASN A 437 26.59 13.21 41.03
CA ASN A 437 26.11 12.17 40.11
C ASN A 437 27.14 11.58 39.13
N ASN A 438 28.17 10.98 39.71
CA ASN A 438 28.59 9.63 39.30
C ASN A 438 27.45 8.68 39.68
N GLU A 439 26.61 8.30 38.73
CA GLU A 439 25.76 7.10 38.79
C GLU A 439 25.10 6.90 37.42
N LEU A 440 25.74 6.08 36.56
CA LEU A 440 25.15 5.23 35.51
C LEU A 440 26.25 4.75 34.54
N SER A 441 27.28 4.11 35.11
CA SER A 441 28.22 3.27 34.37
C SER A 441 28.37 1.87 34.98
N ASP A 442 27.47 1.48 35.89
CA ASP A 442 27.46 0.18 36.57
C ASP A 442 26.05 -0.43 36.59
N GLN A 443 25.53 -0.84 35.43
CA GLN A 443 24.47 -1.85 35.35
C GLN A 443 24.66 -2.65 34.07
N TYR A 444 25.54 -3.64 34.10
CA TYR A 444 25.43 -4.96 33.42
C TYR A 444 26.66 -5.81 33.75
N LYS A 445 26.98 -5.93 35.04
CA LYS A 445 27.73 -7.08 35.59
C LYS A 445 27.12 -7.40 36.95
N ASN A 446 26.79 -8.67 37.12
CA ASN A 446 26.39 -9.36 38.35
C ASN A 446 24.93 -9.21 38.77
N ASN A 447 24.10 -10.13 38.25
CA ASN A 447 23.23 -10.97 39.07
C ASN A 447 22.80 -12.20 38.25
N ALA A 448 23.60 -13.26 38.32
CA ALA A 448 23.17 -14.64 38.16
C ALA A 448 24.31 -15.60 38.57
N GLU A 449 24.63 -15.63 39.85
CA GLU A 449 25.10 -16.87 40.48
C GLU A 449 24.27 -17.10 41.73
N LEU A 450 23.31 -18.01 41.60
CA LEU A 450 22.78 -18.81 42.70
C LEU A 450 22.23 -20.11 42.13
N TYR A 451 22.86 -21.19 42.60
CA TYR A 451 22.60 -22.63 42.39
C TYR A 451 23.16 -23.30 41.14
N GLU A 452 24.49 -23.45 41.11
CA GLU A 452 25.11 -24.73 40.76
C GLU A 452 25.82 -25.29 42.00
N SER A 453 25.36 -26.47 42.45
CA SER A 453 26.01 -27.27 43.48
C SER A 453 26.96 -28.27 42.83
N ASN A 454 28.24 -28.16 43.18
CA ASN A 454 29.28 -29.14 42.93
C ASN A 454 29.11 -30.38 43.84
N GLU A 455 29.16 -31.56 43.23
CA GLU A 455 29.81 -32.79 43.73
C GLU A 455 30.77 -33.21 42.59
N GLY A 456 32.11 -33.09 42.70
CA GLY A 456 33.06 -34.13 43.16
C GLY A 456 33.21 -35.28 42.15
N THR A 457 34.35 -35.78 41.65
CA THR A 457 35.79 -35.70 41.98
C THR A 457 36.60 -36.49 40.91
N ASN A 458 37.80 -36.01 40.53
CA ASN A 458 39.06 -36.69 40.10
C ASN A 458 39.08 -38.00 39.25
N PHE A 459 39.87 -38.03 38.15
CA PHE A 459 41.21 -38.67 38.06
C PHE A 459 41.89 -38.56 36.66
N GLU A 460 43.23 -38.52 36.69
CA GLU A 460 44.24 -38.35 35.63
C GLU A 460 44.38 -39.52 34.61
N TYR A 461 44.96 -39.26 33.41
CA TYR A 461 46.32 -39.68 32.97
C TYR A 461 46.58 -39.51 31.44
N SER A 462 47.74 -38.91 31.10
CA SER A 462 48.75 -39.26 30.04
C SER A 462 48.33 -39.46 28.57
N GLY A 463 49.06 -39.02 27.53
CA GLY A 463 50.44 -38.59 27.34
C GLY A 463 50.73 -38.34 25.83
N GLY A 464 51.90 -37.76 25.50
CA GLY A 464 52.33 -37.31 24.15
C GLY A 464 52.39 -38.39 23.05
N SER A 465 52.72 -38.11 21.77
CA SER A 465 53.81 -37.27 21.25
C SER A 465 53.77 -37.10 19.71
N GLN A 466 54.49 -36.05 19.30
CA GLN A 466 54.94 -35.45 18.01
C GLN A 466 55.22 -36.26 16.72
N SER A 467 55.32 -35.46 15.62
CA SER A 467 56.20 -35.50 14.41
C SER A 467 55.42 -35.74 13.08
N SER A 468 55.40 -34.94 11.99
CA SER A 468 56.24 -33.95 11.26
C SER A 468 56.64 -34.44 9.84
N GLN A 469 56.28 -33.61 8.83
CA GLN A 469 56.97 -33.28 7.56
C GLN A 469 56.84 -34.12 6.24
N SER A 470 56.35 -33.39 5.20
CA SER A 470 56.75 -33.22 3.76
C SER A 470 57.61 -34.28 3.04
N SER A 471 57.57 -34.52 1.72
CA SER A 471 57.39 -33.64 0.53
C SER A 471 57.23 -34.47 -0.78
N ASN A 472 56.76 -33.79 -1.83
CA ASN A 472 56.49 -34.22 -3.21
C ASN A 472 57.57 -35.07 -3.91
N ASP A 473 57.12 -36.09 -4.65
CA ASP A 473 57.76 -36.49 -5.92
C ASP A 473 56.67 -36.80 -6.97
N VAL A 474 56.36 -35.75 -7.72
CA VAL A 474 55.39 -35.65 -8.80
C VAL A 474 56.17 -35.88 -10.09
N LEU A 475 55.98 -37.03 -10.75
CA LEU A 475 55.99 -37.19 -12.23
C LEU A 475 55.99 -38.65 -12.71
N PHE A 476 56.22 -39.64 -11.84
CA PHE A 476 56.21 -41.07 -12.25
C PHE A 476 54.95 -41.86 -11.85
N LYS A 477 54.01 -41.26 -11.09
CA LYS A 477 52.73 -41.88 -10.67
C LYS A 477 51.54 -41.62 -11.62
N SER A 478 51.65 -40.67 -12.56
CA SER A 478 50.49 -40.20 -13.35
C SER A 478 50.09 -41.10 -14.53
N LEU A 479 50.90 -42.10 -14.91
CA LEU A 479 50.58 -43.02 -16.00
C LEU A 479 50.13 -44.42 -15.55
N VAL A 480 50.40 -44.80 -14.29
CA VAL A 480 49.97 -46.10 -13.73
C VAL A 480 48.65 -45.97 -12.94
N GLN A 481 48.27 -44.78 -12.49
CA GLN A 481 46.98 -44.56 -11.79
C GLN A 481 45.77 -44.42 -12.73
N LYS A 482 45.94 -44.14 -14.03
CA LYS A 482 44.80 -43.93 -14.95
C LYS A 482 44.14 -45.20 -15.49
N LYS A 483 44.62 -46.40 -15.12
CA LYS A 483 44.03 -47.68 -15.54
C LYS A 483 43.26 -48.41 -14.43
N ASN A 484 43.38 -47.98 -13.16
CA ASN A 484 42.76 -48.64 -12.00
C ASN A 484 41.66 -47.82 -11.29
N GLU A 485 41.25 -46.66 -11.81
CA GLU A 485 40.14 -45.85 -11.25
C GLU A 485 38.78 -46.05 -11.95
N LEU A 486 38.66 -47.05 -12.84
CA LEU A 486 37.39 -47.42 -13.48
C LEU A 486 36.91 -48.82 -13.05
N ASP A 487 36.95 -49.10 -11.74
CA ASP A 487 36.26 -50.25 -11.17
C ASP A 487 35.11 -49.79 -10.27
N ILE A 488 33.90 -49.85 -10.81
CA ILE A 488 32.64 -49.32 -10.24
C ILE A 488 32.08 -50.21 -9.09
N ASN A 489 32.80 -51.26 -8.68
CA ASN A 489 32.28 -52.28 -7.77
C ASN A 489 32.80 -52.25 -6.32
N GLN A 490 33.47 -51.18 -5.88
CA GLN A 490 33.80 -50.98 -4.45
C GLN A 490 33.47 -49.56 -3.98
N LEU A 491 32.18 -49.22 -3.98
CA LEU A 491 31.69 -48.07 -3.20
C LEU A 491 31.66 -48.46 -1.71
N PRO A 492 32.22 -47.64 -0.80
CA PRO A 492 32.17 -47.89 0.64
C PRO A 492 30.71 -48.00 1.12
N THR A 493 30.43 -48.97 2.00
CA THR A 493 29.10 -49.22 2.60
C THR A 493 28.51 -47.98 3.29
N THR A 494 29.34 -47.05 3.72
CA THR A 494 28.95 -45.72 4.24
C THR A 494 28.23 -44.85 3.21
N PHE A 495 28.63 -44.88 1.93
CA PHE A 495 27.98 -44.09 0.87
C PHE A 495 26.64 -44.71 0.41
N LEU A 496 26.54 -46.04 0.44
CA LEU A 496 25.29 -46.78 0.21
C LEU A 496 24.26 -46.53 1.33
N ASN A 497 24.71 -46.49 2.58
CA ASN A 497 23.87 -46.14 3.72
C ASN A 497 23.46 -44.66 3.71
N LEU A 498 24.35 -43.76 3.28
CA LEU A 498 24.01 -42.35 3.06
C LEU A 498 22.95 -42.19 1.96
N LYS A 499 23.10 -42.88 0.82
CA LYS A 499 22.10 -42.87 -0.27
C LYS A 499 20.75 -43.41 0.21
N ARG A 500 20.72 -44.53 0.94
CA ARG A 500 19.49 -45.09 1.53
C ARG A 500 18.86 -44.15 2.57
N GLY A 501 19.66 -43.52 3.43
CA GLY A 501 19.21 -42.54 4.40
C GLY A 501 18.60 -41.30 3.75
N VAL A 502 19.23 -40.78 2.68
CA VAL A 502 18.69 -39.67 1.89
C VAL A 502 17.38 -40.06 1.22
N PHE A 503 17.27 -41.27 0.64
CA PHE A 503 16.00 -41.73 0.04
C PHE A 503 14.88 -41.91 1.08
N ILE A 504 15.17 -42.51 2.25
CA ILE A 504 14.19 -42.67 3.33
C ILE A 504 13.74 -41.31 3.85
N PHE A 505 14.67 -40.36 4.03
CA PHE A 505 14.37 -38.99 4.43
C PHE A 505 13.49 -38.28 3.38
N PHE A 506 13.78 -38.45 2.09
CA PHE A 506 12.98 -37.88 1.01
C PHE A 506 11.57 -38.47 0.94
N PHE A 507 11.41 -39.78 1.16
CA PHE A 507 10.11 -40.44 1.23
C PHE A 507 9.29 -40.00 2.45
N LEU A 508 9.93 -39.84 3.62
CA LEU A 508 9.29 -39.28 4.82
C LEU A 508 8.81 -37.85 4.58
N MET A 509 9.64 -37.02 3.92
CA MET A 509 9.28 -35.65 3.56
C MET A 509 8.09 -35.59 2.59
N ILE A 510 8.08 -36.43 1.56
CA ILE A 510 6.95 -36.49 0.60
C ILE A 510 5.67 -37.00 1.29
N SER A 511 5.78 -38.03 2.13
CA SER A 511 4.63 -38.57 2.88
C SER A 511 4.03 -37.53 3.83
N ASN A 512 4.88 -36.78 4.54
CA ASN A 512 4.44 -35.68 5.39
C ASN A 512 3.81 -34.53 4.57
N LEU A 513 4.35 -34.24 3.39
CA LEU A 513 3.81 -33.20 2.51
C LEU A 513 2.43 -33.58 1.95
N ILE A 514 2.23 -34.85 1.58
CA ILE A 514 0.92 -35.38 1.13
C ILE A 514 -0.08 -35.39 2.29
N ALA A 515 0.34 -35.81 3.49
CA ALA A 515 -0.52 -35.78 4.67
C ALA A 515 -0.94 -34.34 5.01
N LEU A 516 0.01 -33.40 5.00
CA LEU A 516 -0.27 -31.97 5.23
C LEU A 516 -1.21 -31.41 4.16
N LEU A 517 -1.00 -31.74 2.89
CA LEU A 517 -1.87 -31.32 1.78
C LEU A 517 -3.29 -31.87 1.96
N THR A 518 -3.43 -33.15 2.35
CA THR A 518 -4.73 -33.80 2.54
C THR A 518 -5.49 -33.17 3.72
N VAL A 519 -4.80 -32.94 4.84
CA VAL A 519 -5.38 -32.23 6.00
C VAL A 519 -5.81 -30.82 5.62
N THR A 520 -4.99 -30.10 4.84
CA THR A 520 -5.30 -28.75 4.37
C THR A 520 -6.50 -28.75 3.41
N LEU A 521 -6.62 -29.74 2.52
CA LEU A 521 -7.75 -29.87 1.60
C LEU A 521 -9.05 -30.21 2.33
N VAL A 522 -9.01 -31.13 3.30
CA VAL A 522 -10.18 -31.50 4.11
C VAL A 522 -10.62 -30.32 4.96
N SER A 523 -9.68 -29.62 5.60
CA SER A 523 -9.96 -28.40 6.38
C SER A 523 -10.58 -27.30 5.51
N ASN A 524 -10.07 -27.08 4.30
CA ASN A 524 -10.62 -26.08 3.38
C ASN A 524 -12.02 -26.45 2.88
N PHE A 525 -12.29 -27.74 2.61
CA PHE A 525 -13.62 -28.19 2.21
C PHE A 525 -14.64 -28.09 3.35
N GLN A 526 -14.23 -28.39 4.58
CA GLN A 526 -15.06 -28.20 5.77
C GLN A 526 -15.36 -26.71 5.99
N TYR A 527 -14.34 -25.85 5.88
CA TYR A 527 -14.49 -24.41 5.97
C TYR A 527 -15.49 -23.84 4.96
N ILE A 528 -15.45 -24.28 3.70
CA ILE A 528 -16.41 -23.84 2.66
C ILE A 528 -17.84 -24.26 3.01
N LYS A 529 -18.03 -25.46 3.55
CA LYS A 529 -19.35 -25.94 4.00
C LYS A 529 -19.86 -25.12 5.19
N ASP A 530 -19.01 -24.86 6.17
CA ASP A 530 -19.39 -24.09 7.35
C ASP A 530 -19.69 -22.62 7.00
N GLU A 531 -18.94 -22.03 6.04
CA GLU A 531 -19.24 -20.71 5.47
C GLU A 531 -20.62 -20.67 4.78
N GLU A 532 -20.98 -21.73 4.06
CA GLU A 532 -22.30 -21.84 3.41
C GLU A 532 -23.44 -21.96 4.45
N SER A 533 -23.27 -22.73 5.52
CA SER A 533 -24.26 -22.85 6.60
C SER A 533 -24.43 -21.54 7.40
N ILE A 534 -23.35 -20.79 7.63
CA ILE A 534 -23.42 -19.44 8.24
C ILE A 534 -24.20 -18.49 7.33
N LYS A 535 -23.92 -18.49 6.02
CA LYS A 535 -24.65 -17.67 5.05
C LYS A 535 -26.14 -18.03 5.04
N ASN A 536 -26.49 -19.31 5.03
CA ASN A 536 -27.87 -19.77 5.06
C ASN A 536 -28.61 -19.30 6.32
N THR A 537 -27.95 -19.33 7.48
CA THR A 537 -28.50 -18.84 8.76
C THR A 537 -28.75 -17.32 8.72
N MET A 538 -27.81 -16.54 8.16
CA MET A 538 -27.98 -15.10 7.97
C MET A 538 -29.11 -14.76 6.99
N TYR A 539 -29.20 -15.46 5.87
CA TYR A 539 -30.28 -15.27 4.90
C TYR A 539 -31.64 -15.58 5.50
N LEU A 540 -31.75 -16.66 6.26
CA LEU A 540 -33.00 -17.01 6.91
C LEU A 540 -33.41 -15.93 7.93
N ASN A 541 -32.48 -15.38 8.72
CA ASN A 541 -32.76 -14.27 9.63
C ASN A 541 -33.27 -13.00 8.89
N ARG A 542 -32.69 -12.70 7.72
CA ARG A 542 -33.17 -11.63 6.83
C ARG A 542 -34.61 -11.86 6.42
N GLU A 543 -34.96 -13.07 5.97
CA GLU A 543 -36.32 -13.37 5.51
C GLU A 543 -37.36 -13.31 6.65
N PHE A 544 -37.03 -13.78 7.86
CA PHE A 544 -37.89 -13.61 9.02
C PHE A 544 -38.14 -12.13 9.35
N SER A 545 -37.11 -11.30 9.23
CA SER A 545 -37.21 -9.85 9.48
C SER A 545 -38.09 -9.15 8.43
N ASN A 546 -37.96 -9.51 7.17
CA ASN A 546 -38.75 -8.97 6.06
C ASN A 546 -40.20 -9.42 6.11
N LEU A 547 -40.45 -10.68 6.47
CA LEU A 547 -41.79 -11.21 6.69
C LEU A 547 -42.48 -10.46 7.83
N ARG A 548 -41.79 -10.26 8.96
CA ARG A 548 -42.29 -9.47 10.10
C ARG A 548 -42.63 -8.04 9.70
N LEU A 549 -41.77 -7.38 8.92
CA LEU A 549 -42.00 -6.01 8.46
C LEU A 549 -43.25 -5.93 7.59
N SER A 550 -43.35 -6.81 6.60
CA SER A 550 -44.51 -6.91 5.70
C SER A 550 -45.80 -7.16 6.48
N PHE A 551 -45.73 -7.98 7.53
CA PHE A 551 -46.85 -8.26 8.40
C PHE A 551 -47.27 -7.06 9.27
N ARG A 552 -46.32 -6.27 9.77
CA ARG A 552 -46.61 -5.02 10.48
C ARG A 552 -47.20 -3.95 9.56
N LEU A 553 -46.73 -3.87 8.31
CA LEU A 553 -47.30 -2.97 7.30
C LEU A 553 -48.76 -3.34 6.99
N LEU A 554 -49.08 -4.63 6.90
CA LEU A 554 -50.44 -5.12 6.73
C LEU A 554 -51.38 -4.64 7.85
N ILE A 555 -50.92 -4.69 9.11
CA ILE A 555 -51.67 -4.21 10.28
C ILE A 555 -51.86 -2.68 10.24
N ILE A 556 -50.83 -1.94 9.84
CA ILE A 556 -50.89 -0.47 9.81
C ILE A 556 -51.89 0.02 8.75
N ILE A 557 -51.91 -0.60 7.57
CA ILE A 557 -52.81 -0.21 6.47
C ILE A 557 -54.27 -0.53 6.83
N SER A 558 -54.51 -1.69 7.45
CA SER A 558 -55.84 -2.09 7.94
C SER A 558 -56.40 -1.22 9.06
N GLN A 559 -55.55 -0.66 9.92
CA GLN A 559 -55.97 0.31 10.94
C GLN A 559 -56.32 1.69 10.36
N ARG A 560 -55.56 2.14 9.34
CA ARG A 560 -55.70 3.49 8.80
C ARG A 560 -56.82 3.63 7.77
N GLY A 561 -57.28 2.52 7.20
CA GLY A 561 -58.11 2.53 5.98
C GLY A 561 -57.29 3.03 4.79
N ASN A 562 -57.62 2.62 3.56
CA ASN A 562 -56.86 2.97 2.34
C ASN A 562 -56.67 4.48 2.16
N ASN A 563 -55.60 5.02 2.74
CA ASN A 563 -55.22 6.43 2.69
C ASN A 563 -53.70 6.58 2.45
N THR A 564 -53.07 5.62 1.80
CA THR A 564 -51.66 5.73 1.41
C THR A 564 -51.45 5.23 -0.02
N ALA A 565 -51.10 6.15 -0.91
CA ALA A 565 -50.85 5.94 -2.34
C ALA A 565 -49.54 5.16 -2.66
N PHE A 566 -49.08 4.27 -1.79
CA PHE A 566 -47.72 3.70 -1.88
C PHE A 566 -47.62 2.17 -1.95
N LEU A 567 -48.55 1.39 -1.38
CA LEU A 567 -48.58 -0.07 -1.50
C LEU A 567 -50.04 -0.56 -1.35
N ASP A 568 -50.51 -1.36 -2.30
CA ASP A 568 -51.83 -1.99 -2.20
C ASP A 568 -51.74 -3.26 -1.34
N TYR A 569 -52.89 -3.70 -0.79
CA TYR A 569 -52.96 -4.94 -0.02
C TYR A 569 -52.38 -6.15 -0.76
N GLN A 570 -52.58 -6.18 -2.08
CA GLN A 570 -52.09 -7.26 -2.93
C GLN A 570 -50.56 -7.33 -2.95
N ASP A 571 -49.87 -6.19 -2.96
CA ASP A 571 -48.40 -6.13 -2.99
C ASP A 571 -47.80 -6.67 -1.70
N ILE A 572 -48.43 -6.36 -0.56
CA ILE A 572 -47.98 -6.82 0.76
C ILE A 572 -48.23 -8.32 0.94
N ILE A 573 -49.34 -8.83 0.40
CA ILE A 573 -49.61 -10.27 0.39
C ILE A 573 -48.62 -11.01 -0.53
N ASN A 574 -48.27 -10.42 -1.68
CA ASN A 574 -47.24 -10.98 -2.57
C ASN A 574 -45.87 -11.04 -1.87
N HIS A 575 -45.44 -9.96 -1.20
CA HIS A 575 -44.20 -9.96 -0.43
C HIS A 575 -44.21 -10.98 0.71
N LEU A 576 -45.33 -11.12 1.45
CA LEU A 576 -45.46 -12.13 2.50
C LEU A 576 -45.36 -13.55 1.93
N ASN A 577 -45.93 -13.82 0.75
CA ASN A 577 -45.81 -15.11 0.07
C ASN A 577 -44.36 -15.40 -0.34
N ASP A 578 -43.67 -14.42 -0.95
CA ASP A 578 -42.29 -14.58 -1.42
C ASP A 578 -41.34 -14.90 -0.26
N PHE A 579 -41.41 -14.15 0.84
CA PHE A 579 -40.58 -14.39 2.01
C PHE A 579 -40.92 -15.71 2.71
N GLN A 580 -42.20 -16.10 2.75
CA GLN A 580 -42.62 -17.40 3.29
C GLN A 580 -42.05 -18.57 2.48
N GLN A 581 -42.04 -18.49 1.15
CA GLN A 581 -41.43 -19.52 0.29
C GLN A 581 -39.91 -19.59 0.45
N GLN A 582 -39.25 -18.44 0.60
CA GLN A 582 -37.80 -18.39 0.83
C GLN A 582 -37.42 -19.03 2.17
N ILE A 583 -38.16 -18.73 3.25
CA ILE A 583 -37.94 -19.39 4.56
C ILE A 583 -38.07 -20.91 4.45
N GLN A 584 -39.09 -21.42 3.75
CA GLN A 584 -39.25 -22.86 3.52
C GLN A 584 -38.07 -23.45 2.73
N THR A 585 -37.58 -22.74 1.73
CA THR A 585 -36.44 -23.20 0.90
C THR A 585 -35.16 -23.30 1.73
N PHE A 586 -34.86 -22.27 2.54
CA PHE A 586 -33.66 -22.25 3.39
C PHE A 586 -33.76 -23.21 4.58
N GLN A 587 -34.96 -23.41 5.14
CA GLN A 587 -35.21 -24.45 6.14
C GLN A 587 -34.85 -25.85 5.58
N ASN A 588 -35.29 -26.17 4.36
CA ASN A 588 -35.01 -27.47 3.77
C ASN A 588 -33.51 -27.68 3.47
N ARG A 589 -32.76 -26.61 3.22
CA ARG A 589 -31.30 -26.67 3.04
C ARG A 589 -30.58 -26.95 4.35
N LEU A 590 -30.96 -26.26 5.44
CA LEU A 590 -30.39 -26.52 6.77
C LEU A 590 -30.68 -27.95 7.27
N GLN A 591 -31.79 -28.57 6.84
CA GLN A 591 -32.08 -29.98 7.16
C GLN A 591 -31.20 -30.99 6.42
N GLN A 592 -30.60 -30.60 5.30
CA GLN A 592 -29.73 -31.46 4.50
C GLN A 592 -28.28 -31.45 4.98
N ASP A 593 -27.93 -30.56 5.91
CA ASP A 593 -26.59 -30.49 6.49
C ASP A 593 -26.35 -31.68 7.44
N GLU A 594 -25.52 -32.63 7.02
CA GLU A 594 -25.12 -33.78 7.84
C GLU A 594 -24.09 -33.35 8.90
N HIS A 595 -24.55 -33.15 10.13
CA HIS A 595 -23.68 -32.93 11.28
C HIS A 595 -23.37 -34.24 12.02
N SER A 596 -22.13 -34.37 12.51
CA SER A 596 -21.76 -35.56 13.29
C SER A 596 -22.52 -35.57 14.63
N LYS A 597 -23.13 -36.71 14.98
CA LYS A 597 -24.06 -36.88 16.12
C LYS A 597 -23.49 -36.51 17.50
N GLY A 598 -22.19 -36.25 17.61
CA GLY A 598 -21.50 -35.86 18.84
C GLY A 598 -21.27 -34.36 19.01
N THR A 599 -21.61 -33.53 18.02
CA THR A 599 -21.39 -32.07 18.05
C THR A 599 -22.44 -31.35 18.87
N ASP A 600 -22.04 -30.29 19.58
CA ASP A 600 -22.98 -29.43 20.32
C ASP A 600 -23.96 -28.72 19.39
N LEU A 601 -23.56 -28.48 18.13
CA LEU A 601 -24.44 -28.01 17.06
C LEU A 601 -25.57 -29.01 16.73
N TYR A 602 -25.25 -30.30 16.61
CA TYR A 602 -26.26 -31.34 16.36
C TYR A 602 -27.27 -31.45 17.51
N LYS A 603 -26.81 -31.29 18.75
CA LYS A 603 -27.69 -31.23 19.93
C LYS A 603 -28.55 -29.98 19.90
N PHE A 604 -27.96 -28.80 19.69
CA PHE A 604 -28.67 -27.52 19.67
C PHE A 604 -29.83 -27.49 18.65
N ILE A 605 -29.62 -28.06 17.46
CA ILE A 605 -30.64 -28.10 16.38
C ILE A 605 -31.76 -29.13 16.65
N ASN A 606 -31.41 -30.29 17.22
CA ASN A 606 -32.34 -31.43 17.34
C ASN A 606 -32.99 -31.56 18.72
N ASP A 607 -32.40 -30.96 19.75
CA ASP A 607 -32.97 -30.86 21.09
C ASP A 607 -34.01 -29.72 21.13
N ARG A 608 -34.96 -29.80 22.07
CA ARG A 608 -36.10 -28.85 22.16
C ARG A 608 -35.69 -27.53 22.81
N GLU A 609 -34.72 -26.85 22.23
CA GLU A 609 -34.10 -25.66 22.83
C GLU A 609 -34.76 -24.34 22.39
N LEU A 610 -35.52 -24.33 21.30
CA LEU A 610 -36.27 -23.15 20.87
C LEU A 610 -37.52 -22.98 21.74
N ILE A 611 -37.60 -21.87 22.48
CA ILE A 611 -38.74 -21.51 23.32
C ILE A 611 -39.67 -20.60 22.52
N LEU A 612 -40.90 -21.03 22.25
CA LEU A 612 -41.93 -20.21 21.59
C LEU A 612 -43.04 -19.85 22.58
N GLU A 613 -43.46 -18.59 22.54
CA GLU A 613 -44.54 -18.06 23.37
C GLU A 613 -45.84 -18.00 22.58
N GLU A 614 -46.92 -18.50 23.17
CA GLU A 614 -48.27 -18.43 22.60
C GLU A 614 -49.23 -17.69 23.53
N LEU A 615 -50.03 -16.79 22.95
CA LEU A 615 -51.09 -16.08 23.65
C LEU A 615 -52.34 -16.98 23.74
N GLN A 616 -52.80 -17.24 24.96
CA GLN A 616 -54.00 -18.02 25.23
C GLN A 616 -55.27 -17.16 25.23
N LEU A 617 -56.44 -17.80 25.24
CA LEU A 617 -57.75 -17.12 25.17
C LEU A 617 -58.01 -16.25 26.41
N ASP A 618 -57.48 -16.66 27.56
CA ASP A 618 -57.52 -15.96 28.84
C ASP A 618 -56.55 -14.77 28.91
N GLY A 619 -55.71 -14.56 27.88
CA GLY A 619 -54.72 -13.50 27.81
C GLY A 619 -53.38 -13.85 28.47
N ASN A 620 -53.22 -15.07 28.98
CA ASN A 620 -51.95 -15.56 29.55
C ASN A 620 -51.02 -16.11 28.45
N PHE A 621 -49.73 -16.20 28.78
CA PHE A 621 -48.71 -16.74 27.88
C PHE A 621 -48.35 -18.17 28.24
N THR A 622 -48.28 -19.04 27.24
CA THR A 622 -47.72 -20.39 27.38
C THR A 622 -46.43 -20.49 26.59
N THR A 623 -45.36 -20.91 27.25
CA THR A 623 -44.07 -21.21 26.61
C THR A 623 -44.03 -22.68 26.19
N THR A 624 -43.71 -22.93 24.93
CA THR A 624 -43.53 -24.28 24.38
C THR A 624 -42.09 -24.44 23.91
N GLN A 625 -41.46 -25.55 24.31
CA GLN A 625 -40.12 -25.91 23.86
C GLN A 625 -40.22 -26.83 22.64
N VAL A 626 -39.67 -26.39 21.53
CA VAL A 626 -39.73 -27.07 20.24
C VAL A 626 -38.35 -27.18 19.62
N THR A 627 -38.18 -28.12 18.69
CA THR A 627 -36.97 -28.17 17.86
C THR A 627 -37.05 -27.08 16.79
N LEU A 628 -35.91 -26.70 16.21
CA LEU A 628 -35.82 -25.69 15.15
C LEU A 628 -36.82 -25.95 14.02
N ASN A 629 -36.87 -27.20 13.53
CA ASN A 629 -37.76 -27.61 12.44
C ASN A 629 -39.23 -27.49 12.80
N THR A 630 -39.60 -27.92 14.00
CA THR A 630 -40.98 -27.86 14.47
C THR A 630 -41.40 -26.40 14.70
N GLY A 631 -40.50 -25.56 15.21
CA GLY A 631 -40.74 -24.14 15.44
C GLY A 631 -40.95 -23.35 14.14
N PHE A 632 -40.14 -23.60 13.11
CA PHE A 632 -40.34 -22.98 11.79
C PHE A 632 -41.64 -23.43 11.12
N GLN A 633 -42.00 -24.72 11.23
CA GLN A 633 -43.29 -25.21 10.72
C GLN A 633 -44.46 -24.56 11.45
N GLN A 634 -44.39 -24.42 12.78
CA GLN A 634 -45.40 -23.72 13.57
C GLN A 634 -45.50 -22.23 13.19
N PHE A 635 -44.37 -21.57 12.93
CA PHE A 635 -44.36 -20.18 12.48
C PHE A 635 -45.00 -20.01 11.09
N ILE A 636 -44.58 -20.81 10.11
CA ILE A 636 -45.09 -20.74 8.74
C ILE A 636 -46.59 -21.09 8.70
N SER A 637 -47.01 -22.12 9.42
CA SER A 637 -48.42 -22.55 9.46
C SER A 637 -49.38 -21.49 10.01
N LYS A 638 -48.89 -20.52 10.79
CA LYS A 638 -49.69 -19.39 11.29
C LYS A 638 -49.77 -18.21 10.31
N ILE A 639 -48.89 -18.16 9.32
CA ILE A 639 -48.88 -17.13 8.26
C ILE A 639 -49.80 -17.53 7.10
N VAL A 640 -49.83 -18.82 6.76
CA VAL A 640 -50.63 -19.36 5.63
C VAL A 640 -52.13 -18.99 5.70
N PRO A 641 -52.84 -19.07 6.84
CA PRO A 641 -54.24 -18.67 6.94
C PRO A 641 -54.49 -17.18 6.71
N ILE A 642 -53.45 -16.34 6.81
CA ILE A 642 -53.53 -14.88 6.67
C ILE A 642 -53.32 -14.48 5.21
N LEU A 643 -52.43 -15.19 4.51
CA LEU A 643 -52.20 -15.08 3.07
C LEU A 643 -53.45 -15.43 2.23
N GLN A 644 -54.36 -16.24 2.77
CA GLN A 644 -55.59 -16.68 2.09
C GLN A 644 -56.79 -15.74 2.28
N LYS A 645 -56.64 -14.64 3.03
CA LYS A 645 -57.75 -13.72 3.35
C LYS A 645 -57.79 -12.54 2.39
N ASN A 646 -59.00 -12.12 2.03
CA ASN A 646 -59.21 -10.94 1.18
C ASN A 646 -59.07 -9.65 1.98
N GLU A 647 -58.81 -8.52 1.31
CA GLU A 647 -58.63 -7.18 1.90
C GLU A 647 -59.71 -6.84 2.94
N THR A 648 -60.99 -7.04 2.59
CA THR A 648 -62.12 -6.72 3.48
C THR A 648 -62.09 -7.51 4.80
N GLN A 649 -61.62 -8.77 4.76
CA GLN A 649 -61.47 -9.61 5.93
C GLN A 649 -60.26 -9.18 6.77
N LEU A 650 -59.15 -8.81 6.12
CA LEU A 650 -57.94 -8.34 6.80
C LEU A 650 -58.17 -6.99 7.50
N VAL A 651 -58.90 -6.07 6.85
CA VAL A 651 -59.34 -4.81 7.46
C VAL A 651 -60.19 -5.08 8.69
N GLN A 652 -61.18 -5.97 8.60
CA GLN A 652 -62.04 -6.31 9.75
C GLN A 652 -61.25 -6.88 10.94
N ILE A 653 -60.23 -7.70 10.67
CA ILE A 653 -59.42 -8.36 11.70
C ILE A 653 -58.47 -7.35 12.38
N PHE A 654 -57.79 -6.51 11.62
CA PHE A 654 -56.68 -5.71 12.13
C PHE A 654 -57.03 -4.25 12.47
N LYS A 655 -58.22 -3.76 12.08
CA LYS A 655 -58.64 -2.37 12.32
C LYS A 655 -58.50 -1.92 13.78
N ASN A 656 -58.71 -2.84 14.73
CA ASN A 656 -58.61 -2.58 16.17
C ASN A 656 -57.53 -3.44 16.87
N PHE A 657 -56.60 -4.02 16.10
CA PHE A 657 -55.56 -4.89 16.64
C PHE A 657 -54.34 -4.06 17.07
N PHE A 658 -54.02 -4.00 18.36
CA PHE A 658 -52.83 -3.32 18.88
C PHE A 658 -51.90 -4.33 19.53
N ILE A 659 -50.59 -4.22 19.32
CA ILE A 659 -49.62 -5.11 19.95
C ILE A 659 -49.40 -4.65 21.40
N MET A 660 -50.17 -5.18 22.35
CA MET A 660 -50.00 -4.96 23.78
C MET A 660 -49.49 -6.22 24.50
N THR A 661 -48.90 -6.04 25.68
CA THR A 661 -48.34 -7.10 26.54
C THR A 661 -49.38 -7.95 27.26
N GLN A 662 -50.67 -7.56 27.26
CA GLN A 662 -51.78 -8.38 27.74
C GLN A 662 -52.99 -8.12 26.85
N MET A 663 -53.58 -9.17 26.28
CA MET A 663 -54.72 -9.05 25.37
C MET A 663 -55.77 -10.15 25.62
N PRO A 664 -56.73 -9.92 26.54
CA PRO A 664 -57.84 -10.84 26.73
C PRO A 664 -58.83 -10.79 25.56
N ASN A 665 -59.49 -11.92 25.26
CA ASN A 665 -60.57 -12.03 24.26
C ASN A 665 -60.17 -11.72 22.80
N LYS A 666 -59.01 -12.19 22.34
CA LYS A 666 -58.56 -12.06 20.95
C LYS A 666 -59.00 -13.23 20.06
N THR A 667 -59.33 -12.94 18.81
CA THR A 667 -59.64 -13.95 17.80
C THR A 667 -58.41 -14.82 17.49
N GLN A 668 -58.61 -16.04 16.99
CA GLN A 668 -57.51 -16.93 16.61
C GLN A 668 -56.49 -16.23 15.69
N THR A 669 -56.97 -15.49 14.68
CA THR A 669 -56.10 -14.81 13.71
C THR A 669 -55.31 -13.65 14.32
N GLU A 670 -55.86 -12.94 15.31
CA GLU A 670 -55.12 -11.91 16.06
C GLU A 670 -54.04 -12.54 16.97
N ARG A 671 -54.30 -13.73 17.53
CA ARG A 671 -53.31 -14.49 18.32
C ARG A 671 -52.19 -15.03 17.44
N ASP A 672 -52.52 -15.52 16.25
CA ASP A 672 -51.55 -15.96 15.23
C ASP A 672 -50.69 -14.79 14.75
N ALA A 673 -51.30 -13.62 14.53
CA ALA A 673 -50.61 -12.38 14.21
C ALA A 673 -49.65 -11.93 15.31
N TRP A 674 -50.09 -11.98 16.58
CA TRP A 674 -49.22 -11.70 17.72
C TRP A 674 -48.05 -12.68 17.79
N PHE A 675 -48.32 -13.98 17.58
CA PHE A 675 -47.31 -15.03 17.60
C PHE A 675 -46.20 -14.80 16.57
N VAL A 676 -46.58 -14.47 15.33
CA VAL A 676 -45.64 -14.18 14.24
C VAL A 676 -44.76 -12.97 14.57
N ILE A 677 -45.35 -11.92 15.15
CA ILE A 677 -44.63 -10.69 15.46
C ILE A 677 -43.69 -10.87 16.65
N GLN A 678 -44.12 -11.51 17.74
CA GLN A 678 -43.33 -11.61 18.96
C GLN A 678 -42.25 -12.68 18.87
N ASN A 679 -42.60 -13.90 18.44
CA ASN A 679 -41.61 -14.96 18.30
C ASN A 679 -40.60 -14.68 17.19
N GLY A 680 -41.03 -14.00 16.12
CA GLY A 680 -40.12 -13.52 15.08
C GLY A 680 -39.17 -12.41 15.55
N ASN A 681 -39.51 -11.65 16.60
CA ASN A 681 -38.71 -10.53 17.10
C ASN A 681 -37.67 -10.93 18.14
N HIS A 682 -37.99 -11.90 18.97
CA HIS A 682 -37.17 -12.26 20.13
C HIS A 682 -36.70 -13.71 20.05
N ASN A 683 -37.64 -14.65 20.02
CA ASN A 683 -37.31 -16.06 20.25
C ASN A 683 -36.57 -16.71 19.07
N LEU A 684 -37.10 -16.57 17.85
CA LEU A 684 -36.46 -17.12 16.65
C LEU A 684 -35.18 -16.36 16.27
N TRP A 685 -35.17 -15.04 16.49
CA TRP A 685 -34.01 -14.20 16.21
C TRP A 685 -32.83 -14.53 17.13
N ASN A 686 -33.06 -14.59 18.45
CA ASN A 686 -32.02 -14.98 19.43
C ASN A 686 -31.49 -16.39 19.16
N TYR A 687 -32.39 -17.34 18.85
CA TYR A 687 -32.02 -18.72 18.57
C TYR A 687 -31.15 -18.84 17.31
N LEU A 688 -31.49 -18.10 16.24
CA LEU A 688 -30.71 -18.10 15.00
C LEU A 688 -29.34 -17.43 15.16
N GLN A 689 -29.24 -16.43 16.02
CA GLN A 689 -27.97 -15.81 16.35
C GLN A 689 -27.06 -16.79 17.09
N GLN A 690 -27.57 -17.48 18.11
CA GLN A 690 -26.85 -18.52 18.83
C GLN A 690 -26.41 -19.67 17.91
N LEU A 691 -27.28 -20.06 16.98
CA LEU A 691 -26.95 -21.07 15.97
C LEU A 691 -25.79 -20.60 15.07
N SER A 692 -25.81 -19.35 14.61
CA SER A 692 -24.73 -18.77 13.81
C SER A 692 -23.40 -18.73 14.59
N ASP A 693 -23.43 -18.37 15.87
CA ASP A 693 -22.24 -18.32 16.72
C ASP A 693 -21.64 -19.72 16.90
N LEU A 694 -22.48 -20.75 17.08
CA LEU A 694 -22.04 -22.15 17.16
C LEU A 694 -21.42 -22.67 15.85
N TYR A 695 -21.95 -22.28 14.68
CA TYR A 695 -21.30 -22.59 13.40
C TYR A 695 -19.91 -21.96 13.28
N ILE A 696 -19.73 -20.75 13.80
CA ILE A 696 -18.44 -20.04 13.78
C ILE A 696 -17.45 -20.71 14.73
N GLU A 697 -17.88 -21.09 15.94
CA GLU A 697 -17.04 -21.77 16.91
C GLU A 697 -16.54 -23.13 16.41
N MET A 698 -17.41 -23.92 15.75
CA MET A 698 -17.01 -25.19 15.15
C MET A 698 -16.11 -25.04 13.91
N GLY A 699 -16.26 -23.96 13.14
CA GLY A 699 -15.36 -23.67 12.02
C GLY A 699 -13.96 -23.21 12.46
N GLN A 700 -13.78 -22.83 13.73
CA GLN A 700 -12.50 -22.41 14.32
C GLN A 700 -11.75 -23.52 15.06
N SER A 701 -12.45 -24.59 15.45
CA SER A 701 -11.87 -25.81 16.07
C SER A 701 -11.43 -26.82 15.03
#